data_AF-A0A1B7W8J0-F1
#
_entry.id   AF-A0A1B7W8J0-F1
#
_cell.length_a   1.000
_cell.length_b   1.000
_cell.length_c   1.000
_cell.angle_alpha   90.00
_cell.angle_beta   90.00
_cell.angle_gamma   90.00
#
_symmetry.space_group_name_H-M   'P 1'
#
loop_
_entity.id
_entity.type
_entity.pdbx_description
1 polymer ?
#
loop_
_entity_poly.entity_id
_entity_poly.type
_entity_poly.pdbx_seq_one_letter_code
_entity_poly.pdbx_strand_id
1 'polypeptide(L)'
;MPNLTDIPGISQIWTRTKGDPRIKIAILDGAADLERSCFQGAKFSQFKPYWSEDIELNEEYYYYLNLYLDFNKEQKDKKDDPDHDKEEAKKEREAFFAPFPEAIRQRIELSSHATHISSTILGQHGTPAPGIAPLCTALNIPISFANDDFISPVNLTHAINTALKWGANLIHIAACHPTQTGVAPDLFARAVKQCQDNNMLIVAPGGNDKGECWCIPSILPGVITVGAMRDDGQPFKFSNYGGEYQNKGVMANGENILGAQPGTEEPIREKGTSCAAPIVTGISALLMSLQLQRGEQPNAEAVRQAILNSAIPCNPEEVEEPERCLLGKLNIPGAFQLLTGERLEPHPQPLSYQGVQEPHPQPLSSEERGVGISRSQVLPGNATLEALPLTIPSGRALETAFPAGDWEREIQGSEITQGVTPSAASKLVYALGTIGYDFGNEARRDTFKQLMPAVNMDGAIIPANPYDSRQMVDYLSVNPTEAKPLIWTLNQELTPIYALEPVSGFAADIYETLILMLEGQIQPENSDDFVERVSIPARLTDRTVELFSGQVVPVISLTNTRGMYGWEVNSLVDAALQTVITGETAPAQEIAMRKALSSFLNRVYYDLQNLGQLAKDRALNFSVTNAFQAASSFSQAISTGMQLDSIEVEKSPFCRINSDCWDVKLKFFDPENGSRAKKVFLFTIDVSDRIPVTLGQVRSWSVRK
;
A
#
# COMPACT_ATOMS: atom_id res chain seq x y z
N MET A 1 -7.76 -26.75 3.14
CA MET A 1 -7.60 -26.77 1.66
C MET A 1 -6.42 -25.84 1.36
N PRO A 2 -5.97 -25.55 0.13
CA PRO A 2 -5.99 -26.39 -1.05
C PRO A 2 -4.63 -27.09 -1.23
N ASN A 3 -4.58 -28.14 -2.04
CA ASN A 3 -3.34 -28.48 -2.72
C ASN A 3 -3.15 -27.48 -3.87
N LEU A 4 -1.93 -27.28 -4.37
CA LEU A 4 -1.70 -26.37 -5.52
C LEU A 4 -2.66 -26.64 -6.69
N THR A 5 -3.07 -27.89 -6.88
CA THR A 5 -4.04 -28.34 -7.89
C THR A 5 -5.41 -27.69 -7.83
N ASP A 6 -5.80 -27.15 -6.67
CA ASP A 6 -7.14 -26.58 -6.47
C ASP A 6 -7.16 -25.09 -6.86
N ILE A 7 -5.99 -24.48 -7.12
CA ILE A 7 -5.89 -23.13 -7.66
C ILE A 7 -6.40 -23.15 -9.12
N PRO A 8 -7.46 -22.38 -9.45
CA PRO A 8 -8.06 -22.41 -10.79
C PRO A 8 -7.03 -22.16 -11.91
N GLY A 9 -6.89 -23.14 -12.81
CA GLY A 9 -5.97 -23.06 -13.96
C GLY A 9 -4.62 -23.72 -13.74
N ILE A 10 -4.19 -24.06 -12.51
CA ILE A 10 -2.90 -24.73 -12.27
C ILE A 10 -2.84 -26.09 -12.98
N SER A 11 -3.85 -26.93 -12.79
CA SER A 11 -3.86 -28.27 -13.36
C SER A 11 -3.82 -28.23 -14.89
N GLN A 12 -4.50 -27.25 -15.50
CA GLN A 12 -4.52 -27.04 -16.94
C GLN A 12 -3.18 -26.52 -17.47
N ILE A 13 -2.57 -25.50 -16.85
CA ILE A 13 -1.28 -24.97 -17.32
C ILE A 13 -0.16 -26.00 -17.18
N TRP A 14 -0.20 -26.88 -16.17
CA TRP A 14 0.73 -27.99 -16.04
C TRP A 14 0.62 -29.05 -17.13
N THR A 15 -0.51 -29.14 -17.85
CA THR A 15 -0.59 -29.96 -19.07
C THR A 15 0.19 -29.36 -20.24
N ARG A 16 0.50 -28.06 -20.19
CA ARG A 16 1.26 -27.34 -21.22
C ARG A 16 2.75 -27.23 -20.86
N THR A 17 3.05 -26.93 -19.60
CA THR A 17 4.44 -26.85 -19.12
C THR A 17 4.52 -26.96 -17.60
N LYS A 18 5.62 -27.53 -17.08
CA LYS A 18 6.00 -27.48 -15.67
C LYS A 18 7.26 -26.62 -15.42
N GLY A 19 7.58 -25.78 -16.41
CA GLY A 19 8.78 -24.96 -16.44
C GLY A 19 9.73 -25.35 -17.59
N ASP A 20 10.59 -24.42 -17.93
CA ASP A 20 11.69 -24.61 -18.89
C ASP A 20 13.01 -24.24 -18.20
N PRO A 21 14.05 -25.07 -18.29
CA PRO A 21 15.33 -24.81 -17.60
C PRO A 21 16.05 -23.54 -18.08
N ARG A 22 15.64 -22.96 -19.23
CA ARG A 22 16.15 -21.67 -19.70
C ARG A 22 15.55 -20.49 -18.93
N ILE A 23 14.42 -20.68 -18.25
CA ILE A 23 13.86 -19.67 -17.33
C ILE A 23 14.59 -19.77 -16.00
N LYS A 24 15.21 -18.65 -15.61
CA LYS A 24 16.02 -18.51 -14.39
C LYS A 24 15.29 -17.69 -13.32
N ILE A 25 15.16 -18.25 -12.12
CA ILE A 25 14.49 -17.62 -10.97
C ILE A 25 15.52 -17.36 -9.87
N ALA A 26 15.73 -16.10 -9.50
CA ALA A 26 16.49 -15.76 -8.30
C ALA A 26 15.54 -15.63 -7.10
N ILE A 27 15.83 -16.33 -6.01
CA ILE A 27 15.04 -16.32 -4.77
C ILE A 27 15.86 -15.63 -3.70
N LEU A 28 15.48 -14.39 -3.36
CA LEU A 28 16.12 -13.56 -2.36
C LEU A 28 15.37 -13.74 -1.05
N ASP A 29 15.94 -14.52 -0.15
CA ASP A 29 15.36 -14.95 1.12
C ASP A 29 16.48 -15.33 2.11
N GLY A 30 16.22 -16.15 3.12
CA GLY A 30 17.24 -16.85 3.90
C GLY A 30 17.91 -17.97 3.10
N ALA A 31 18.76 -18.73 3.77
CA ALA A 31 19.42 -19.89 3.19
C ALA A 31 18.52 -21.13 3.26
N ALA A 32 17.98 -21.53 2.11
CA ALA A 32 17.16 -22.74 1.98
C ALA A 32 17.97 -24.02 2.25
N ASP A 33 17.32 -25.04 2.80
CA ASP A 33 17.87 -26.39 2.96
C ASP A 33 17.70 -27.17 1.64
N LEU A 34 18.77 -27.25 0.86
CA LEU A 34 18.80 -27.91 -0.44
C LEU A 34 18.88 -29.45 -0.35
N GLU A 35 19.04 -30.02 0.86
CA GLU A 35 19.15 -31.48 1.03
C GLU A 35 17.79 -32.19 1.01
N ARG A 36 16.69 -31.44 1.14
CA ARG A 36 15.32 -31.98 1.15
C ARG A 36 15.01 -32.75 -0.14
N SER A 37 14.30 -33.87 -0.01
CA SER A 37 13.96 -34.73 -1.17
C SER A 37 13.20 -33.98 -2.27
N CYS A 38 12.41 -32.97 -1.92
CA CYS A 38 11.68 -32.14 -2.88
C CYS A 38 12.58 -31.35 -3.85
N PHE A 39 13.84 -31.11 -3.51
CA PHE A 39 14.80 -30.45 -4.40
C PHE A 39 15.70 -31.43 -5.17
N GLN A 40 15.62 -32.73 -4.90
CA GLN A 40 16.40 -33.72 -5.63
C GLN A 40 15.99 -33.73 -7.11
N GLY A 41 16.95 -33.47 -8.00
CA GLY A 41 16.71 -33.34 -9.45
C GLY A 41 16.27 -31.93 -9.89
N ALA A 42 15.97 -31.02 -8.96
CA ALA A 42 15.75 -29.61 -9.29
C ALA A 42 17.07 -28.95 -9.73
N LYS A 43 17.00 -28.03 -10.68
CA LYS A 43 18.16 -27.18 -11.05
C LYS A 43 18.27 -26.01 -10.09
N PHE A 44 18.53 -26.32 -8.83
CA PHE A 44 18.52 -25.36 -7.73
C PHE A 44 19.90 -25.30 -7.06
N SER A 45 20.47 -24.10 -6.98
CA SER A 45 21.72 -23.86 -6.28
C SER A 45 21.60 -22.68 -5.33
N GLN A 46 22.55 -22.56 -4.41
CA GLN A 46 22.62 -21.46 -3.45
C GLN A 46 23.88 -20.62 -3.70
N PHE A 47 23.72 -19.31 -3.71
CA PHE A 47 24.81 -18.36 -3.74
C PHE A 47 25.40 -18.22 -2.34
N LYS A 48 26.73 -18.06 -2.22
CA LYS A 48 27.40 -17.72 -0.96
C LYS A 48 27.65 -16.20 -0.90
N PRO A 49 26.87 -15.43 -0.12
CA PRO A 49 27.06 -14.00 0.05
C PRO A 49 28.47 -13.68 0.54
N TYR A 50 29.11 -12.68 -0.08
CA TYR A 50 30.39 -12.14 0.41
C TYR A 50 30.19 -11.01 1.44
N TRP A 51 28.94 -10.58 1.64
CA TRP A 51 28.55 -9.46 2.51
C TRP A 51 27.94 -9.91 3.84
N SER A 52 27.74 -11.20 4.04
CA SER A 52 27.17 -11.77 5.27
C SER A 52 27.89 -13.08 5.57
N GLU A 53 28.33 -13.25 6.82
CA GLU A 53 28.86 -14.53 7.32
C GLU A 53 27.71 -15.42 7.78
N ASP A 54 27.76 -16.69 7.39
CA ASP A 54 26.86 -17.73 7.92
C ASP A 54 27.39 -18.23 9.26
N ILE A 55 26.48 -18.76 10.08
CA ILE A 55 26.87 -19.48 11.30
C ILE A 55 27.36 -20.88 10.94
N GLU A 56 28.16 -21.47 11.83
CA GLU A 56 28.54 -22.87 11.69
C GLU A 56 27.34 -23.77 12.00
N LEU A 57 26.96 -24.63 11.05
CA LEU A 57 25.90 -25.62 11.23
C LEU A 57 26.46 -26.86 11.97
N ASN A 58 26.71 -26.69 13.26
CA ASN A 58 27.28 -27.70 14.15
C ASN A 58 26.20 -28.48 14.94
N GLU A 59 26.62 -29.36 15.85
CA GLU A 59 25.70 -30.17 16.68
C GLU A 59 24.74 -29.31 17.51
N GLU A 60 25.17 -28.12 17.95
CA GLU A 60 24.31 -27.19 18.70
C GLU A 60 23.18 -26.64 17.82
N TYR A 61 23.49 -26.23 16.59
CA TYR A 61 22.47 -25.81 15.62
C TYR A 61 21.42 -26.91 15.40
N TYR A 62 21.86 -28.15 15.14
CA TYR A 62 20.93 -29.26 14.90
C TYR A 62 20.11 -29.64 16.14
N TYR A 63 20.67 -29.48 17.35
CA TYR A 63 19.93 -29.64 18.59
C TYR A 63 18.74 -28.68 18.66
N TYR A 64 18.96 -27.38 18.45
CA TYR A 64 17.88 -26.37 18.45
C TYR A 64 16.92 -26.52 17.26
N LEU A 65 17.40 -26.94 16.10
CA LEU A 65 16.55 -27.25 14.95
C LEU A 65 15.58 -28.39 15.27
N ASN A 66 16.05 -29.46 15.90
CA ASN A 66 15.19 -30.58 16.29
C ASN A 66 14.15 -30.15 17.33
N LEU A 67 14.53 -29.36 18.34
CA LEU A 67 13.58 -28.79 19.28
C LEU A 67 12.52 -27.95 18.57
N TYR A 68 12.92 -27.11 17.61
CA TYR A 68 12.01 -26.30 16.81
C TYR A 68 11.00 -27.15 16.03
N LEU A 69 11.47 -28.25 15.42
CA LEU A 69 10.63 -29.18 14.67
C LEU A 69 9.63 -29.90 15.59
N ASP A 70 10.08 -30.37 16.75
CA ASP A 70 9.22 -31.03 17.75
C ASP A 70 8.14 -30.06 18.26
N PHE A 71 8.53 -28.82 18.57
CA PHE A 71 7.59 -27.78 18.98
C PHE A 71 6.55 -27.49 17.90
N ASN A 72 6.95 -27.33 16.63
CA ASN A 72 6.02 -27.11 15.53
C ASN A 72 5.03 -28.28 15.36
N LYS A 73 5.48 -29.51 15.59
CA LYS A 73 4.63 -30.69 15.56
C LYS A 73 3.60 -30.70 16.68
N GLU A 74 4.01 -30.41 17.91
CA GLU A 74 3.11 -30.29 19.06
C GLU A 74 2.08 -29.16 18.86
N GLN A 75 2.52 -28.01 18.32
CA GLN A 75 1.62 -26.88 18.03
C GLN A 75 0.62 -27.18 16.91
N LYS A 76 0.98 -28.03 15.95
CA LYS A 76 0.06 -28.52 14.91
C LYS A 76 -1.05 -29.37 15.54
N ASP A 77 -0.69 -30.31 16.41
CA ASP A 77 -1.65 -31.16 17.12
C ASP A 77 -2.62 -30.34 18.00
N LYS A 78 -2.12 -29.26 18.63
CA LYS A 78 -2.95 -28.32 19.43
C LYS A 78 -3.88 -27.44 18.59
N LYS A 79 -3.48 -27.04 17.38
CA LYS A 79 -4.30 -26.18 16.49
C LYS A 79 -5.52 -26.88 15.93
N ASP A 80 -5.50 -28.21 15.90
CA ASP A 80 -6.64 -29.03 15.49
C ASP A 80 -7.70 -29.14 16.62
N ASP A 81 -7.41 -28.62 17.83
CA ASP A 81 -8.35 -28.50 18.94
C ASP A 81 -9.28 -27.27 18.76
N PRO A 82 -10.61 -27.45 18.75
CA PRO A 82 -11.56 -26.34 18.62
C PRO A 82 -11.54 -25.33 19.78
N ASP A 83 -10.99 -25.67 20.94
CA ASP A 83 -10.87 -24.77 22.11
C ASP A 83 -9.51 -24.03 22.18
N HIS A 84 -8.73 -24.05 21.10
CA HIS A 84 -7.38 -23.47 21.06
C HIS A 84 -7.34 -21.95 21.32
N ASP A 85 -6.76 -21.55 22.47
CA ASP A 85 -6.52 -20.16 22.84
C ASP A 85 -5.26 -19.59 22.14
N LYS A 86 -5.47 -18.56 21.31
CA LYS A 86 -4.41 -17.89 20.54
C LYS A 86 -3.43 -17.10 21.41
N GLU A 87 -3.87 -16.56 22.54
CA GLU A 87 -3.01 -15.79 23.44
C GLU A 87 -2.13 -16.71 24.29
N GLU A 88 -2.65 -17.87 24.69
CA GLU A 88 -1.86 -18.91 25.35
C GLU A 88 -0.79 -19.47 24.41
N ALA A 89 -1.16 -19.82 23.17
CA ALA A 89 -0.22 -20.31 22.16
C ALA A 89 0.91 -19.31 21.86
N LYS A 90 0.61 -18.00 21.88
CA LYS A 90 1.62 -16.95 21.72
C LYS A 90 2.61 -16.93 22.88
N LYS A 91 2.12 -17.00 24.12
CA LYS A 91 2.98 -17.04 25.33
C LYS A 91 3.83 -18.31 25.39
N GLU A 92 3.26 -19.45 25.02
CA GLU A 92 3.99 -20.72 24.94
C GLU A 92 5.13 -20.64 23.93
N ARG A 93 4.85 -20.08 22.75
CA ARG A 93 5.87 -19.84 21.71
C ARG A 93 6.98 -18.91 22.21
N GLU A 94 6.64 -17.78 22.83
CA GLU A 94 7.62 -16.85 23.38
C GLU A 94 8.50 -17.52 24.45
N ALA A 95 7.90 -18.31 25.35
CA ALA A 95 8.63 -19.05 26.38
C ALA A 95 9.54 -20.14 25.80
N PHE A 96 9.09 -20.82 24.73
CA PHE A 96 9.87 -21.86 24.06
C PHE A 96 11.12 -21.31 23.37
N PHE A 97 11.02 -20.13 22.74
CA PHE A 97 12.15 -19.50 22.03
C PHE A 97 13.09 -18.69 22.92
N ALA A 98 12.65 -18.27 24.11
CA ALA A 98 13.47 -17.49 25.07
C ALA A 98 14.88 -18.07 25.36
N PRO A 99 15.10 -19.40 25.48
CA PRO A 99 16.43 -19.96 25.73
C PRO A 99 17.30 -20.14 24.47
N PHE A 100 16.77 -19.91 23.26
CA PHE A 100 17.55 -20.14 22.04
C PHE A 100 18.65 -19.07 21.88
N PRO A 101 19.88 -19.44 21.50
CA PRO A 101 20.88 -18.48 21.05
C PRO A 101 20.35 -17.71 19.84
N GLU A 102 20.39 -16.37 19.91
CA GLU A 102 19.71 -15.49 18.94
C GLU A 102 20.12 -15.80 17.49
N ALA A 103 21.43 -15.98 17.23
CA ALA A 103 21.92 -16.29 15.89
C ALA A 103 21.38 -17.64 15.35
N ILE A 104 21.27 -18.66 16.20
CA ILE A 104 20.72 -19.98 15.82
C ILE A 104 19.22 -19.86 15.54
N ARG A 105 18.49 -19.17 16.42
CA ARG A 105 17.06 -18.92 16.24
C ARG A 105 16.77 -18.20 14.93
N GLN A 106 17.45 -17.09 14.67
CA GLN A 106 17.29 -16.32 13.45
C GLN A 106 17.66 -17.16 12.21
N ARG A 107 18.73 -17.96 12.27
CA ARG A 107 19.10 -18.88 11.19
C ARG A 107 18.01 -19.91 10.90
N ILE A 108 17.40 -20.50 11.93
CA ILE A 108 16.31 -21.47 11.78
C ILE A 108 15.07 -20.80 11.18
N GLU A 109 14.67 -19.62 11.67
CA GLU A 109 13.52 -18.87 11.17
C GLU A 109 13.69 -18.53 9.67
N LEU A 110 14.85 -17.98 9.29
CA LEU A 110 15.17 -17.63 7.90
C LEU A 110 15.30 -18.86 7.00
N SER A 111 15.89 -19.96 7.50
CA SER A 111 15.99 -21.23 6.77
C SER A 111 14.62 -21.83 6.49
N SER A 112 13.75 -21.83 7.50
CA SER A 112 12.41 -22.38 7.44
C SER A 112 11.56 -21.61 6.43
N HIS A 113 11.64 -20.28 6.48
CA HIS A 113 11.01 -19.41 5.50
C HIS A 113 11.52 -19.72 4.08
N ALA A 114 12.83 -19.64 3.84
CA ALA A 114 13.41 -19.86 2.52
C ALA A 114 13.15 -21.25 1.93
N THR A 115 13.17 -22.29 2.76
CA THR A 115 12.90 -23.68 2.35
C THR A 115 11.43 -23.84 1.94
N HIS A 116 10.50 -23.24 2.69
CA HIS A 116 9.08 -23.25 2.38
C HIS A 116 8.79 -22.52 1.06
N ILE A 117 9.31 -21.30 0.90
CA ILE A 117 9.13 -20.50 -0.31
C ILE A 117 9.74 -21.20 -1.53
N SER A 118 10.98 -21.70 -1.40
CA SER A 118 11.69 -22.35 -2.50
C SER A 118 10.99 -23.64 -2.96
N SER A 119 10.48 -24.44 -2.03
CA SER A 119 9.76 -25.68 -2.35
C SER A 119 8.41 -25.41 -3.01
N THR A 120 7.71 -24.35 -2.59
CA THR A 120 6.46 -23.90 -3.25
C THR A 120 6.68 -23.57 -4.73
N ILE A 121 7.88 -23.06 -5.09
CA ILE A 121 8.22 -22.75 -6.48
C ILE A 121 8.78 -23.98 -7.21
N LEU A 122 9.72 -24.72 -6.61
CA LEU A 122 10.63 -25.64 -7.32
C LEU A 122 10.50 -27.11 -6.93
N GLY A 123 9.69 -27.42 -5.91
CA GLY A 123 9.55 -28.78 -5.39
C GLY A 123 9.15 -29.78 -6.48
N GLN A 124 9.90 -30.86 -6.62
CA GLN A 124 9.63 -31.85 -7.66
C GLN A 124 8.28 -32.54 -7.42
N HIS A 125 7.55 -32.79 -8.51
CA HIS A 125 6.31 -33.55 -8.41
C HIS A 125 6.59 -34.98 -7.95
N GLY A 126 5.68 -35.58 -7.17
CA GLY A 126 5.87 -36.91 -6.59
C GLY A 126 6.71 -36.92 -5.30
N THR A 127 7.13 -35.75 -4.81
CA THR A 127 7.79 -35.58 -3.52
C THR A 127 6.83 -34.99 -2.48
N PRO A 128 7.18 -34.94 -1.17
CA PRO A 128 6.29 -34.44 -0.12
C PRO A 128 5.83 -32.99 -0.29
N ALA A 129 6.60 -32.15 -0.99
CA ALA A 129 6.29 -30.74 -1.23
C ALA A 129 6.41 -30.42 -2.73
N PRO A 130 5.38 -30.72 -3.56
CA PRO A 130 5.39 -30.38 -4.98
C PRO A 130 5.22 -28.87 -5.19
N GLY A 131 6.04 -28.29 -6.06
CA GLY A 131 6.04 -26.87 -6.40
C GLY A 131 5.41 -26.57 -7.76
N ILE A 132 5.34 -25.29 -8.10
CA ILE A 132 4.62 -24.79 -9.29
C ILE A 132 5.42 -24.88 -10.59
N ALA A 133 6.71 -24.56 -10.54
CA ALA A 133 7.61 -24.52 -11.69
C ALA A 133 8.87 -25.38 -11.45
N PRO A 134 8.72 -26.69 -11.18
CA PRO A 134 9.83 -27.57 -10.78
C PRO A 134 10.94 -27.72 -11.82
N LEU A 135 10.68 -27.42 -13.10
CA LEU A 135 11.66 -27.61 -14.18
C LEU A 135 12.44 -26.34 -14.55
N CYS A 136 12.18 -25.21 -13.87
CA CYS A 136 12.97 -24.00 -14.03
C CYS A 136 14.33 -24.11 -13.34
N THR A 137 15.29 -23.27 -13.76
CA THR A 137 16.57 -23.13 -13.07
C THR A 137 16.46 -22.06 -12.00
N ALA A 138 16.99 -22.29 -10.81
CA ALA A 138 16.89 -21.33 -9.71
C ALA A 138 18.18 -21.15 -8.92
N LEU A 139 18.32 -19.96 -8.35
CA LEU A 139 19.41 -19.57 -7.46
C LEU A 139 18.82 -18.96 -6.20
N ASN A 140 18.97 -19.61 -5.05
CA ASN A 140 18.71 -19.00 -3.75
C ASN A 140 19.88 -18.07 -3.40
N ILE A 141 19.57 -16.82 -3.07
CA ILE A 141 20.53 -15.79 -2.69
C ILE A 141 20.17 -15.35 -1.27
N PRO A 142 20.84 -15.90 -0.25
CA PRO A 142 20.62 -15.50 1.13
C PRO A 142 20.88 -13.99 1.30
N ILE A 143 19.91 -13.24 1.82
CA ILE A 143 20.06 -11.81 2.09
C ILE A 143 20.87 -11.63 3.38
N SER A 144 20.54 -12.42 4.39
CA SER A 144 21.24 -12.59 5.67
C SER A 144 21.09 -14.03 6.15
N PHE A 145 21.95 -14.45 7.08
CA PHE A 145 21.93 -15.78 7.71
C PHE A 145 21.43 -15.77 9.15
N ALA A 146 21.77 -14.77 9.96
CA ALA A 146 21.57 -14.82 11.41
C ALA A 146 21.61 -13.44 12.10
N ASN A 147 21.29 -12.36 11.36
CA ASN A 147 21.25 -11.01 11.91
C ASN A 147 19.98 -10.23 11.48
N ASP A 148 19.70 -9.13 12.19
CA ASP A 148 18.56 -8.25 11.92
C ASP A 148 18.64 -7.51 10.57
N ASP A 149 19.71 -7.69 9.79
CA ASP A 149 19.91 -7.06 8.49
C ASP A 149 19.19 -7.78 7.34
N PHE A 150 18.28 -8.73 7.62
CA PHE A 150 17.52 -9.43 6.58
C PHE A 150 16.74 -8.47 5.67
N ILE A 151 16.25 -7.36 6.22
CA ILE A 151 15.56 -6.29 5.48
C ILE A 151 16.48 -5.12 5.15
N SER A 152 17.79 -5.23 5.38
CA SER A 152 18.75 -4.15 5.12
C SER A 152 18.75 -3.79 3.64
N PRO A 153 18.51 -2.50 3.29
CA PRO A 153 18.57 -2.04 1.91
C PRO A 153 19.91 -2.32 1.21
N VAL A 154 21.01 -2.39 1.99
CA VAL A 154 22.35 -2.69 1.47
C VAL A 154 22.45 -4.15 1.05
N ASN A 155 22.06 -5.08 1.92
CA ASN A 155 22.09 -6.51 1.63
C ASN A 155 21.12 -6.87 0.50
N LEU A 156 19.92 -6.29 0.52
CA LEU A 156 18.95 -6.41 -0.58
C LEU A 156 19.53 -5.90 -1.90
N THR A 157 20.29 -4.79 -1.88
CA THR A 157 20.96 -4.29 -3.09
C THR A 157 22.07 -5.23 -3.58
N HIS A 158 22.86 -5.84 -2.68
CA HIS A 158 23.84 -6.83 -3.09
C HIS A 158 23.19 -8.08 -3.69
N ALA A 159 22.10 -8.55 -3.07
CA ALA A 159 21.36 -9.71 -3.53
C ALA A 159 20.73 -9.49 -4.91
N ILE A 160 20.06 -8.35 -5.13
CA ILE A 160 19.41 -8.05 -6.42
C ILE A 160 20.43 -7.85 -7.54
N ASN A 161 21.58 -7.22 -7.25
CA ASN A 161 22.68 -7.11 -8.22
C ASN A 161 23.30 -8.47 -8.55
N THR A 162 23.32 -9.40 -7.61
CA THR A 162 23.77 -10.77 -7.84
C THR A 162 22.80 -11.51 -8.78
N ALA A 163 21.49 -11.35 -8.57
CA ALA A 163 20.46 -11.89 -9.47
C ALA A 163 20.57 -11.32 -10.89
N LEU A 164 20.79 -10.01 -11.02
CA LEU A 164 21.01 -9.33 -12.31
C LEU A 164 22.24 -9.89 -13.03
N LYS A 165 23.38 -10.00 -12.34
CA LYS A 165 24.63 -10.55 -12.92
C LYS A 165 24.49 -12.01 -13.33
N TRP A 166 23.72 -12.80 -12.60
CA TRP A 166 23.44 -14.20 -12.94
C TRP A 166 22.50 -14.34 -14.15
N GLY A 167 21.85 -13.25 -14.55
CA GLY A 167 20.94 -13.18 -15.70
C GLY A 167 19.61 -13.86 -15.40
N ALA A 168 19.03 -13.65 -14.22
CA ALA A 168 17.69 -14.15 -13.92
C ALA A 168 16.64 -13.54 -14.86
N ASN A 169 15.59 -14.29 -15.17
CA ASN A 169 14.40 -13.76 -15.84
C ASN A 169 13.40 -13.23 -14.82
N LEU A 170 13.40 -13.84 -13.62
CA LEU A 170 12.47 -13.54 -12.55
C LEU A 170 13.21 -13.43 -11.21
N ILE A 171 12.89 -12.43 -10.41
CA ILE A 171 13.41 -12.24 -9.06
C ILE A 171 12.23 -12.32 -8.09
N HIS A 172 12.24 -13.33 -7.23
CA HIS A 172 11.36 -13.42 -6.08
C HIS A 172 12.07 -12.79 -4.88
N ILE A 173 11.50 -11.73 -4.31
CA ILE A 173 12.03 -11.09 -3.12
C ILE A 173 11.08 -11.39 -1.97
N ALA A 174 11.49 -12.30 -1.09
CA ALA A 174 10.66 -12.78 0.02
C ALA A 174 10.71 -11.86 1.25
N ALA A 175 11.38 -10.70 1.13
CA ALA A 175 11.50 -9.70 2.18
C ALA A 175 10.46 -8.58 2.02
N CYS A 176 9.98 -8.08 3.15
CA CYS A 176 9.22 -6.85 3.25
C CYS A 176 9.93 -5.93 4.24
N HIS A 177 10.42 -4.78 3.79
CA HIS A 177 10.78 -3.67 4.66
C HIS A 177 9.56 -2.73 4.74
N PRO A 178 8.88 -2.62 5.91
CA PRO A 178 7.71 -1.76 6.04
C PRO A 178 8.00 -0.30 5.67
N THR A 179 7.03 0.35 5.03
CA THR A 179 7.07 1.77 4.67
C THR A 179 5.66 2.35 4.57
N GLN A 180 5.54 3.65 4.87
CA GLN A 180 4.30 4.43 4.75
C GLN A 180 4.41 5.59 3.75
N THR A 181 5.53 5.67 3.03
CA THR A 181 5.78 6.66 1.98
C THR A 181 5.89 6.04 0.59
N GLY A 182 6.14 4.72 0.52
CA GLY A 182 6.45 4.04 -0.74
C GLY A 182 7.84 4.38 -1.29
N VAL A 183 8.63 5.17 -0.56
CA VAL A 183 9.97 5.61 -0.98
C VAL A 183 11.00 4.61 -0.48
N ALA A 184 11.70 3.93 -1.39
CA ALA A 184 12.88 3.15 -1.06
C ALA A 184 14.15 3.99 -1.11
N PRO A 185 15.21 3.60 -0.38
CA PRO A 185 16.53 4.18 -0.56
C PRO A 185 16.97 4.13 -2.03
N ASP A 186 17.47 5.25 -2.55
CA ASP A 186 17.81 5.45 -3.97
C ASP A 186 18.71 4.36 -4.56
N LEU A 187 19.63 3.84 -3.75
CA LEU A 187 20.52 2.76 -4.17
C LEU A 187 19.74 1.49 -4.55
N PHE A 188 18.78 1.10 -3.73
CA PHE A 188 17.95 -0.08 -3.97
C PHE A 188 16.91 0.18 -5.07
N ALA A 189 16.27 1.35 -5.07
CA ALA A 189 15.32 1.74 -6.12
C ALA A 189 15.95 1.72 -7.52
N ARG A 190 17.19 2.19 -7.65
CA ARG A 190 17.95 2.13 -8.92
C ARG A 190 18.27 0.69 -9.34
N ALA A 191 18.61 -0.19 -8.40
CA ALA A 191 18.89 -1.58 -8.71
C ALA A 191 17.63 -2.33 -9.18
N VAL A 192 16.47 -2.05 -8.56
CA VAL A 192 15.16 -2.54 -9.00
C VAL A 192 14.84 -2.06 -10.42
N LYS A 193 15.00 -0.75 -10.68
CA LYS A 193 14.79 -0.18 -12.01
C LYS A 193 15.74 -0.82 -13.05
N GLN A 194 17.00 -1.04 -12.71
CA GLN A 194 17.96 -1.65 -13.62
C GLN A 194 17.56 -3.08 -14.00
N CYS A 195 17.02 -3.87 -13.06
CA CYS A 195 16.50 -5.20 -13.37
C CYS A 195 15.31 -5.12 -14.34
N GLN A 196 14.40 -4.16 -14.15
CA GLN A 196 13.25 -3.95 -15.04
C GLN A 196 13.69 -3.50 -16.44
N ASP A 197 14.66 -2.58 -16.53
CA ASP A 197 15.26 -2.14 -17.80
C ASP A 197 15.96 -3.31 -18.54
N ASN A 198 16.35 -4.37 -17.82
CA ASN A 198 16.90 -5.63 -18.37
C ASN A 198 15.84 -6.73 -18.57
N ASN A 199 14.55 -6.38 -18.62
CA ASN A 199 13.44 -7.32 -18.85
C ASN A 199 13.38 -8.45 -17.81
N MET A 200 13.66 -8.12 -16.54
CA MET A 200 13.49 -9.02 -15.41
C MET A 200 12.20 -8.70 -14.66
N LEU A 201 11.39 -9.72 -14.39
CA LEU A 201 10.18 -9.57 -13.59
C LEU A 201 10.53 -9.68 -12.11
N ILE A 202 9.98 -8.79 -11.27
CA ILE A 202 10.16 -8.83 -9.82
C ILE A 202 8.81 -9.07 -9.16
N VAL A 203 8.75 -10.06 -8.27
CA VAL A 203 7.56 -10.41 -7.49
C VAL A 203 7.91 -10.34 -6.01
N ALA A 204 7.06 -9.68 -5.21
CA ALA A 204 7.28 -9.52 -3.78
C ALA A 204 5.97 -9.56 -2.99
N PRO A 205 5.99 -10.03 -1.73
CA PRO A 205 4.81 -10.04 -0.87
C PRO A 205 4.36 -8.62 -0.52
N GLY A 206 3.06 -8.43 -0.32
CA GLY A 206 2.48 -7.15 0.08
C GLY A 206 2.80 -6.73 1.52
N GLY A 207 3.07 -7.70 2.40
CA GLY A 207 3.29 -7.53 3.84
C GLY A 207 2.11 -8.00 4.70
N ASN A 208 2.36 -8.19 6.00
CA ASN A 208 1.44 -8.81 6.94
C ASN A 208 1.06 -7.89 8.12
N ASP A 209 1.16 -6.57 7.93
CA ASP A 209 1.04 -5.54 8.96
C ASP A 209 -0.40 -5.03 9.17
N LYS A 210 -1.40 -5.73 8.61
CA LYS A 210 -2.84 -5.56 8.90
C LYS A 210 -3.45 -4.20 8.51
N GLY A 211 -3.03 -3.58 7.41
CA GLY A 211 -3.62 -2.28 7.00
C GLY A 211 -3.21 -1.73 5.62
N GLU A 212 -3.50 -0.44 5.42
CA GLU A 212 -2.99 0.36 4.29
C GLU A 212 -1.52 0.74 4.51
N CYS A 213 -0.67 -0.27 4.55
CA CYS A 213 0.77 -0.15 4.74
C CYS A 213 1.47 -0.87 3.58
N TRP A 214 2.72 -0.52 3.35
CA TRP A 214 3.45 -1.02 2.19
C TRP A 214 4.80 -1.58 2.58
N CYS A 215 5.37 -2.34 1.67
CA CYS A 215 6.66 -2.98 1.82
C CYS A 215 7.54 -2.58 0.65
N ILE A 216 8.81 -2.27 0.94
CA ILE A 216 9.87 -2.27 -0.06
C ILE A 216 10.39 -3.72 -0.15
N PRO A 217 10.55 -4.31 -1.36
CA PRO A 217 10.43 -3.71 -2.70
C PRO A 217 9.01 -3.65 -3.28
N SER A 218 8.03 -4.32 -2.68
CA SER A 218 6.69 -4.54 -3.27
C SER A 218 5.99 -3.27 -3.77
N ILE A 219 6.20 -2.14 -3.10
CA ILE A 219 5.63 -0.83 -3.44
C ILE A 219 6.38 -0.09 -4.55
N LEU A 220 7.50 -0.61 -5.03
CA LEU A 220 8.27 0.05 -6.09
C LEU A 220 7.57 -0.10 -7.45
N PRO A 221 7.71 0.88 -8.36
CA PRO A 221 7.18 0.77 -9.73
C PRO A 221 7.67 -0.51 -10.40
N GLY A 222 6.84 -1.16 -11.22
CA GLY A 222 7.19 -2.36 -12.00
C GLY A 222 7.33 -3.67 -11.22
N VAL A 223 7.25 -3.65 -9.88
CA VAL A 223 7.17 -4.87 -9.05
C VAL A 223 5.72 -5.35 -8.99
N ILE A 224 5.50 -6.67 -9.08
CA ILE A 224 4.18 -7.26 -8.79
C ILE A 224 4.04 -7.43 -7.28
N THR A 225 3.11 -6.71 -6.69
CA THR A 225 2.70 -6.89 -5.30
C THR A 225 1.79 -8.12 -5.19
N VAL A 226 2.05 -9.01 -4.23
CA VAL A 226 1.20 -10.17 -3.98
C VAL A 226 0.57 -10.11 -2.59
N GLY A 227 -0.76 -9.99 -2.55
CA GLY A 227 -1.55 -10.12 -1.33
C GLY A 227 -1.99 -11.55 -1.07
N ALA A 228 -2.41 -11.84 0.16
CA ALA A 228 -2.78 -13.17 0.62
C ALA A 228 -4.30 -13.31 0.77
N MET A 229 -4.84 -14.36 0.14
CA MET A 229 -6.24 -14.74 0.21
C MET A 229 -6.42 -16.07 0.96
N ARG A 230 -7.54 -16.17 1.67
CA ARG A 230 -8.01 -17.36 2.37
C ARG A 230 -8.61 -18.37 1.40
N ASP A 231 -8.77 -19.60 1.86
CA ASP A 231 -9.36 -20.69 1.07
C ASP A 231 -10.83 -20.42 0.70
N ASP A 232 -11.54 -19.67 1.54
CA ASP A 232 -12.92 -19.23 1.30
C ASP A 232 -13.04 -18.05 0.31
N GLY A 233 -11.91 -17.59 -0.25
CA GLY A 233 -11.87 -16.49 -1.20
C GLY A 233 -11.92 -15.10 -0.57
N GLN A 234 -11.85 -15.00 0.77
CA GLN A 234 -11.71 -13.73 1.49
C GLN A 234 -10.25 -13.28 1.55
N PRO A 235 -9.93 -11.97 1.40
CA PRO A 235 -8.60 -11.46 1.71
C PRO A 235 -8.27 -11.67 3.20
N PHE A 236 -7.01 -11.96 3.52
CA PHE A 236 -6.59 -11.99 4.92
C PHE A 236 -6.59 -10.57 5.51
N LYS A 237 -7.10 -10.42 6.74
CA LYS A 237 -7.06 -9.14 7.48
C LYS A 237 -5.63 -8.63 7.71
N PHE A 238 -4.65 -9.53 7.77
CA PHE A 238 -3.23 -9.17 7.87
C PHE A 238 -2.61 -8.71 6.55
N SER A 239 -3.17 -9.09 5.40
CA SER A 239 -2.61 -8.74 4.11
C SER A 239 -2.68 -7.24 3.91
N ASN A 240 -1.53 -6.63 3.71
CA ASN A 240 -1.40 -5.21 3.40
C ASN A 240 -2.09 -4.86 2.07
N TYR A 241 -2.64 -3.65 1.98
CA TYR A 241 -3.37 -3.18 0.79
C TYR A 241 -3.26 -1.65 0.61
N GLY A 242 -3.95 -1.08 -0.37
CA GLY A 242 -4.02 0.38 -0.56
C GLY A 242 -2.85 0.99 -1.35
N GLY A 243 -2.93 2.30 -1.59
CA GLY A 243 -1.93 3.05 -2.37
C GLY A 243 -1.65 2.44 -3.76
N GLU A 244 -0.38 2.40 -4.15
CA GLU A 244 0.06 1.84 -5.44
C GLU A 244 -0.21 0.34 -5.58
N TYR A 245 -0.44 -0.41 -4.50
CA TYR A 245 -0.81 -1.83 -4.60
C TYR A 245 -2.14 -2.00 -5.36
N GLN A 246 -3.04 -1.01 -5.31
CA GLN A 246 -4.31 -1.06 -6.05
C GLN A 246 -4.12 -1.07 -7.57
N ASN A 247 -2.95 -0.62 -8.06
CA ASN A 247 -2.67 -0.49 -9.49
C ASN A 247 -1.70 -1.57 -10.00
N LYS A 248 -1.09 -2.36 -9.11
CA LYS A 248 -0.06 -3.35 -9.47
C LYS A 248 -0.03 -4.61 -8.61
N GLY A 249 -1.07 -4.80 -7.82
CA GLY A 249 -1.19 -5.91 -6.89
C GLY A 249 -2.21 -6.94 -7.32
N VAL A 250 -1.92 -8.20 -7.01
CA VAL A 250 -2.82 -9.35 -7.25
C VAL A 250 -2.94 -10.19 -5.98
N MET A 251 -4.09 -10.79 -5.75
CA MET A 251 -4.32 -11.71 -4.63
C MET A 251 -4.08 -13.16 -5.07
N ALA A 252 -3.29 -13.89 -4.30
CA ALA A 252 -3.13 -15.34 -4.46
C ALA A 252 -3.45 -16.06 -3.14
N ASN A 253 -3.73 -17.37 -3.22
CA ASN A 253 -3.92 -18.19 -2.03
C ASN A 253 -2.71 -18.06 -1.11
N GLY A 254 -2.95 -17.72 0.16
CA GLY A 254 -1.93 -17.58 1.18
C GLY A 254 -2.30 -18.28 2.48
N GLU A 255 -3.31 -19.15 2.47
CA GLU A 255 -3.74 -19.98 3.59
C GLU A 255 -3.33 -21.43 3.31
N ASN A 256 -2.85 -22.14 4.35
CA ASN A 256 -2.57 -23.57 4.30
C ASN A 256 -1.61 -24.01 3.18
N ILE A 257 -0.67 -23.15 2.78
CA ILE A 257 0.25 -23.44 1.68
C ILE A 257 1.27 -24.48 2.14
N LEU A 258 1.26 -25.63 1.45
CA LEU A 258 2.17 -26.74 1.72
C LEU A 258 3.57 -26.40 1.21
N GLY A 259 4.58 -26.58 2.06
CA GLY A 259 5.99 -26.45 1.68
C GLY A 259 6.90 -27.31 2.55
N ALA A 260 8.14 -27.46 2.13
CA ALA A 260 9.18 -28.14 2.90
C ALA A 260 9.69 -27.26 4.04
N GLN A 261 10.31 -27.89 5.03
CA GLN A 261 10.98 -27.25 6.17
C GLN A 261 12.34 -27.92 6.41
N PRO A 262 13.34 -27.21 6.95
CA PRO A 262 14.69 -27.72 7.11
C PRO A 262 14.75 -28.94 8.05
N GLY A 263 15.69 -29.86 7.79
CA GLY A 263 15.99 -30.98 8.69
C GLY A 263 14.99 -32.15 8.69
N THR A 264 13.81 -32.04 8.08
CA THR A 264 12.83 -33.13 7.97
C THR A 264 12.21 -33.24 6.57
N GLU A 265 11.67 -34.41 6.24
CA GLU A 265 10.90 -34.65 5.01
C GLU A 265 9.39 -34.45 5.22
N GLU A 266 8.95 -34.27 6.47
CA GLU A 266 7.56 -33.93 6.77
C GLU A 266 7.30 -32.46 6.36
N PRO A 267 6.41 -32.20 5.39
CA PRO A 267 6.10 -30.85 4.97
C PRO A 267 5.22 -30.13 6.01
N ILE A 268 5.23 -28.80 5.96
CA ILE A 268 4.44 -27.93 6.83
C ILE A 268 3.48 -27.07 6.00
N ARG A 269 2.34 -26.71 6.60
CA ARG A 269 1.39 -25.75 6.02
C ARG A 269 1.53 -24.42 6.72
N GLU A 270 1.82 -23.39 5.94
CA GLU A 270 2.02 -22.03 6.42
C GLU A 270 0.99 -21.07 5.82
N LYS A 271 0.95 -19.86 6.37
CA LYS A 271 0.10 -18.78 5.87
C LYS A 271 0.82 -17.43 5.88
N GLY A 272 0.51 -16.59 4.90
CA GLY A 272 1.11 -15.26 4.80
C GLY A 272 1.16 -14.75 3.36
N THR A 273 1.41 -13.44 3.20
CA THR A 273 1.74 -12.88 1.88
C THR A 273 3.05 -13.46 1.33
N SER A 274 3.98 -13.83 2.21
CA SER A 274 5.19 -14.57 1.85
C SER A 274 4.87 -15.93 1.23
N CYS A 275 3.84 -16.64 1.65
CA CYS A 275 3.39 -17.91 1.05
C CYS A 275 2.59 -17.72 -0.25
N ALA A 276 1.93 -16.57 -0.42
CA ALA A 276 1.17 -16.25 -1.64
C ALA A 276 2.07 -15.80 -2.81
N ALA A 277 3.10 -15.00 -2.52
CA ALA A 277 4.06 -14.51 -3.50
C ALA A 277 4.79 -15.58 -4.36
N PRO A 278 5.25 -16.74 -3.83
CA PRO A 278 5.83 -17.81 -4.64
C PRO A 278 4.83 -18.43 -5.62
N ILE A 279 3.52 -18.33 -5.37
CA ILE A 279 2.51 -18.80 -6.31
C ILE A 279 2.56 -17.98 -7.60
N VAL A 280 2.47 -16.66 -7.47
CA VAL A 280 2.55 -15.74 -8.60
C VAL A 280 3.91 -15.82 -9.30
N THR A 281 4.97 -16.05 -8.53
CA THR A 281 6.34 -16.30 -9.03
C THR A 281 6.41 -17.54 -9.93
N GLY A 282 5.89 -18.67 -9.44
CA GLY A 282 5.85 -19.93 -10.19
C GLY A 282 4.99 -19.80 -11.45
N ILE A 283 3.79 -19.22 -11.35
CA ILE A 283 2.92 -18.99 -12.51
C ILE A 283 3.59 -18.09 -13.55
N SER A 284 4.25 -17.01 -13.12
CA SER A 284 5.01 -16.14 -14.02
C SER A 284 6.11 -16.92 -14.77
N ALA A 285 6.81 -17.82 -14.08
CA ALA A 285 7.82 -18.68 -14.70
C ALA A 285 7.23 -19.68 -15.71
N LEU A 286 6.05 -20.25 -15.44
CA LEU A 286 5.33 -21.10 -16.39
C LEU A 286 4.91 -20.31 -17.64
N LEU A 287 4.38 -19.09 -17.47
CA LEU A 287 3.99 -18.21 -18.57
C LEU A 287 5.19 -17.81 -19.45
N MET A 288 6.34 -17.50 -18.84
CA MET A 288 7.60 -17.28 -19.58
C MET A 288 8.10 -18.55 -20.30
N SER A 289 7.91 -19.73 -19.69
CA SER A 289 8.26 -21.01 -20.29
C SER A 289 7.40 -21.31 -21.53
N LEU A 290 6.12 -20.91 -21.52
CA LEU A 290 5.23 -21.02 -22.68
C LEU A 290 5.67 -20.13 -23.85
N GLN A 291 6.15 -18.91 -23.57
CA GLN A 291 6.73 -18.04 -24.61
C GLN A 291 7.90 -18.74 -25.31
N LEU A 292 8.81 -19.34 -24.53
CA LEU A 292 9.94 -20.11 -25.08
C LEU A 292 9.50 -21.32 -25.92
N GLN A 293 8.47 -22.05 -25.48
CA GLN A 293 7.93 -23.18 -26.23
C GLN A 293 7.30 -22.76 -27.57
N ARG A 294 6.78 -21.53 -27.63
CA ARG A 294 6.25 -20.90 -28.86
C ARG A 294 7.34 -20.28 -29.74
N GLY A 295 8.62 -20.39 -29.35
CA GLY A 295 9.74 -19.80 -30.08
C GLY A 295 9.93 -18.30 -29.84
N GLU A 296 9.24 -17.73 -28.86
CA GLU A 296 9.34 -16.33 -28.46
C GLU A 296 10.45 -16.15 -27.42
N GLN A 297 10.93 -14.92 -27.24
CA GLN A 297 11.79 -14.58 -26.11
C GLN A 297 10.94 -14.30 -24.86
N PRO A 298 11.40 -14.66 -23.65
CA PRO A 298 10.69 -14.34 -22.42
C PRO A 298 10.50 -12.82 -22.31
N ASN A 299 9.26 -12.37 -22.08
CA ASN A 299 8.94 -10.96 -21.93
C ASN A 299 8.28 -10.72 -20.57
N ALA A 300 9.07 -10.17 -19.64
CA ALA A 300 8.68 -9.91 -18.26
C ALA A 300 7.50 -8.95 -18.15
N GLU A 301 7.51 -7.86 -18.93
CA GLU A 301 6.46 -6.87 -18.88
C GLU A 301 5.15 -7.40 -19.46
N ALA A 302 5.20 -8.19 -20.54
CA ALA A 302 4.02 -8.85 -21.09
C ALA A 302 3.39 -9.81 -20.07
N VAL A 303 4.20 -10.62 -19.39
CA VAL A 303 3.73 -11.53 -18.33
C VAL A 303 3.15 -10.76 -17.15
N ARG A 304 3.81 -9.69 -16.72
CA ARG A 304 3.32 -8.79 -15.67
C ARG A 304 1.94 -8.22 -16.02
N GLN A 305 1.81 -7.61 -17.19
CA GLN A 305 0.56 -7.02 -17.64
C GLN A 305 -0.53 -8.07 -17.80
N ALA A 306 -0.21 -9.27 -18.28
CA ALA A 306 -1.18 -10.35 -18.39
C ALA A 306 -1.71 -10.81 -17.02
N ILE A 307 -0.85 -10.89 -16.00
CA ILE A 307 -1.28 -11.24 -14.62
C ILE A 307 -2.17 -10.14 -14.04
N LEU A 308 -1.76 -8.88 -14.16
CA LEU A 308 -2.47 -7.75 -13.56
C LEU A 308 -3.80 -7.47 -14.27
N ASN A 309 -3.84 -7.46 -15.60
CA ASN A 309 -5.03 -7.11 -16.39
C ASN A 309 -6.06 -8.24 -16.46
N SER A 310 -5.67 -9.48 -16.13
CA SER A 310 -6.61 -10.60 -16.05
C SER A 310 -7.16 -10.84 -14.64
N ALA A 311 -6.61 -10.19 -13.61
CA ALA A 311 -7.04 -10.35 -12.23
C ALA A 311 -8.55 -10.15 -12.11
N ILE A 312 -9.23 -11.04 -11.37
CA ILE A 312 -10.69 -11.01 -11.21
C ILE A 312 -11.02 -10.15 -9.99
N PRO A 313 -11.65 -8.97 -10.14
CA PRO A 313 -12.01 -8.13 -9.01
C PRO A 313 -12.89 -8.89 -8.01
N CYS A 314 -12.72 -8.60 -6.72
CA CYS A 314 -13.58 -9.19 -5.70
C CYS A 314 -15.01 -8.65 -5.81
N ASN A 315 -15.99 -9.55 -5.70
CA ASN A 315 -17.40 -9.20 -5.66
C ASN A 315 -17.73 -8.57 -4.28
N PRO A 316 -18.25 -7.33 -4.22
CA PRO A 316 -18.66 -6.70 -2.95
C PRO A 316 -19.76 -7.44 -2.20
N GLU A 317 -20.53 -8.30 -2.85
CA GLU A 317 -21.55 -9.13 -2.19
C GLU A 317 -20.94 -10.36 -1.50
N GLU A 318 -19.74 -10.78 -1.90
CA GLU A 318 -19.05 -11.96 -1.38
C GLU A 318 -17.92 -11.61 -0.42
N VAL A 319 -17.24 -10.47 -0.62
CA VAL A 319 -16.05 -10.08 0.13
C VAL A 319 -16.36 -8.86 1.01
N GLU A 320 -16.06 -8.97 2.31
CA GLU A 320 -16.37 -7.94 3.33
C GLU A 320 -15.66 -6.60 3.04
N GLU A 321 -14.40 -6.65 2.59
CA GLU A 321 -13.54 -5.48 2.31
C GLU A 321 -12.92 -5.61 0.90
N PRO A 322 -13.67 -5.36 -0.21
CA PRO A 322 -13.22 -5.60 -1.57
C PRO A 322 -11.95 -4.84 -1.98
N GLU A 323 -11.71 -3.68 -1.39
CA GLU A 323 -10.49 -2.88 -1.58
C GLU A 323 -9.22 -3.60 -1.12
N ARG A 324 -9.33 -4.63 -0.26
CA ARG A 324 -8.19 -5.47 0.12
C ARG A 324 -7.78 -6.44 -0.98
N CYS A 325 -8.60 -6.58 -2.01
CA CYS A 325 -8.30 -7.48 -3.12
C CYS A 325 -7.36 -6.90 -4.18
N LEU A 326 -6.82 -5.70 -3.98
CA LEU A 326 -5.92 -5.05 -4.95
C LEU A 326 -6.63 -4.98 -6.33
N LEU A 327 -5.97 -5.37 -7.43
CA LEU A 327 -6.64 -5.49 -8.73
C LEU A 327 -7.60 -6.68 -8.81
N GLY A 328 -7.43 -7.69 -7.96
CA GLY A 328 -8.28 -8.87 -7.91
C GLY A 328 -7.54 -10.18 -7.62
N LYS A 329 -8.30 -11.27 -7.69
CA LYS A 329 -7.85 -12.66 -7.55
C LYS A 329 -7.02 -13.08 -8.77
N LEU A 330 -5.93 -13.80 -8.54
CA LEU A 330 -5.08 -14.37 -9.59
C LEU A 330 -5.90 -15.22 -10.56
N ASN A 331 -5.80 -14.90 -11.86
CA ASN A 331 -6.56 -15.56 -12.93
C ASN A 331 -5.63 -16.19 -13.95
N ILE A 332 -5.19 -17.43 -13.68
CA ILE A 332 -4.27 -18.15 -14.57
C ILE A 332 -4.86 -18.32 -15.99
N PRO A 333 -6.13 -18.73 -16.19
CA PRO A 333 -6.72 -18.83 -17.52
C PRO A 333 -6.75 -17.49 -18.27
N GLY A 334 -7.11 -16.40 -17.60
CA GLY A 334 -7.14 -15.07 -18.20
C GLY A 334 -5.73 -14.56 -18.57
N ALA A 335 -4.75 -14.76 -17.70
CA ALA A 335 -3.36 -14.39 -17.98
C ALA A 335 -2.79 -15.18 -19.17
N PHE A 336 -3.07 -16.48 -19.22
CA PHE A 336 -2.73 -17.33 -20.37
C PHE A 336 -3.36 -16.79 -21.65
N GLN A 337 -4.67 -16.49 -21.63
CA GLN A 337 -5.38 -15.98 -22.81
C GLN A 337 -4.85 -14.63 -23.29
N LEU A 338 -4.51 -13.71 -22.39
CA LEU A 338 -3.92 -12.42 -22.77
C LEU A 338 -2.52 -12.58 -23.40
N LEU A 339 -1.75 -13.61 -23.02
CA LEU A 339 -0.43 -13.88 -23.57
C LEU A 339 -0.42 -14.69 -24.86
N THR A 340 -1.38 -15.60 -25.02
CA THR A 340 -1.41 -16.56 -26.13
C THR A 340 -2.47 -16.26 -27.17
N GLY A 341 -3.53 -15.53 -26.80
CA GLY A 341 -4.75 -15.40 -27.58
C GLY A 341 -5.66 -16.63 -27.53
N GLU A 342 -5.24 -17.70 -26.83
CA GLU A 342 -5.96 -18.98 -26.74
C GLU A 342 -6.63 -19.15 -25.37
N ARG A 343 -7.74 -19.88 -25.32
CA ARG A 343 -8.31 -20.31 -24.03
C ARG A 343 -7.48 -21.42 -23.42
N LEU A 344 -7.31 -21.37 -22.10
CA LEU A 344 -6.61 -22.42 -21.35
C LEU A 344 -7.52 -23.65 -21.19
N GLU A 345 -7.57 -24.47 -22.24
CA GLU A 345 -8.25 -25.76 -22.23
C GLU A 345 -7.32 -26.90 -21.79
N PRO A 346 -7.83 -27.98 -21.16
CA PRO A 346 -7.06 -29.17 -20.87
C PRO A 346 -6.45 -29.75 -22.16
N HIS A 347 -5.13 -29.90 -22.23
CA HIS A 347 -4.50 -30.43 -23.43
C HIS A 347 -4.74 -31.96 -23.53
N PRO A 348 -5.23 -32.49 -24.67
CA PRO A 348 -5.64 -33.90 -24.78
C PRO A 348 -4.47 -34.92 -24.78
N GLN A 349 -3.22 -34.47 -24.74
CA GLN A 349 -2.04 -35.35 -24.64
C GLN A 349 -1.20 -34.99 -23.40
N PRO A 350 -0.95 -35.93 -22.47
CA PRO A 350 0.02 -35.71 -21.41
C PRO A 350 1.40 -35.44 -22.02
N LEU A 351 2.12 -34.45 -21.48
CA LEU A 351 3.48 -34.09 -21.89
C LEU A 351 4.39 -35.32 -21.92
N SER A 352 4.77 -35.79 -23.12
CA SER A 352 5.88 -36.72 -23.29
C SER A 352 7.18 -35.93 -23.20
N TYR A 353 7.76 -35.81 -22.01
CA TYR A 353 9.15 -35.39 -21.89
C TYR A 353 10.03 -36.53 -22.43
N GLN A 354 10.66 -36.32 -23.59
CA GLN A 354 11.73 -37.20 -24.04
C GLN A 354 12.93 -37.04 -23.11
N GLY A 355 13.08 -37.99 -22.18
CA GLY A 355 14.36 -38.39 -21.60
C GLY A 355 14.70 -37.83 -20.22
N VAL A 356 14.05 -38.36 -19.17
CA VAL A 356 14.75 -38.86 -17.97
C VAL A 356 13.94 -40.08 -17.50
N GLN A 357 14.54 -41.27 -17.48
CA GLN A 357 13.93 -42.47 -16.91
C GLN A 357 13.65 -42.23 -15.43
N GLU A 358 12.40 -42.43 -15.00
CA GLU A 358 12.04 -42.58 -13.59
C GLU A 358 12.86 -43.74 -13.00
N PRO A 359 13.70 -43.52 -11.96
CA PRO A 359 14.35 -44.63 -11.28
C PRO A 359 13.39 -45.18 -10.21
N HIS A 360 12.86 -46.38 -10.47
CA HIS A 360 12.38 -47.24 -9.40
C HIS A 360 13.55 -47.63 -8.47
N PRO A 361 13.40 -47.59 -7.14
CA PRO A 361 14.46 -47.98 -6.23
C PRO A 361 14.54 -49.50 -6.10
N GLN A 362 15.69 -50.08 -6.47
CA GLN A 362 16.18 -51.35 -5.90
C GLN A 362 17.66 -51.19 -5.52
N PRO A 363 18.12 -51.79 -4.40
CA PRO A 363 19.40 -51.44 -3.78
C PRO A 363 20.54 -52.35 -4.24
N LEU A 364 21.75 -51.77 -4.34
CA LEU A 364 23.04 -52.23 -3.75
C LEU A 364 24.29 -51.97 -4.61
N SER A 365 25.34 -51.61 -3.86
CA SER A 365 26.79 -51.85 -4.05
C SER A 365 27.58 -51.06 -5.10
N SER A 366 28.46 -50.21 -4.55
CA SER A 366 29.88 -49.97 -4.86
C SER A 366 30.51 -50.74 -6.04
N GLU A 367 31.11 -49.99 -6.99
CA GLU A 367 32.56 -49.98 -7.24
C GLU A 367 32.96 -49.00 -8.36
N GLU A 368 34.23 -48.63 -8.32
CA GLU A 368 34.95 -47.54 -9.00
C GLU A 368 35.15 -47.69 -10.53
N ARG A 369 35.31 -46.55 -11.23
CA ARG A 369 36.46 -46.14 -12.08
C ARG A 369 36.06 -45.35 -13.35
N GLY A 370 36.76 -44.22 -13.54
CA GLY A 370 37.56 -44.01 -14.77
C GLY A 370 36.97 -43.20 -15.93
N VAL A 371 37.17 -41.87 -15.87
CA VAL A 371 37.66 -40.93 -16.91
C VAL A 371 37.46 -41.26 -18.41
N GLY A 372 36.89 -40.30 -19.15
CA GLY A 372 37.04 -40.17 -20.60
C GLY A 372 36.47 -38.88 -21.17
N ILE A 373 37.30 -37.83 -21.26
CA ILE A 373 37.00 -36.56 -21.94
C ILE A 373 37.09 -36.78 -23.46
N SER A 374 36.11 -36.29 -24.23
CA SER A 374 36.28 -36.09 -25.67
C SER A 374 35.76 -34.72 -26.13
N ARG A 375 36.60 -34.08 -26.93
CA ARG A 375 36.59 -32.69 -27.39
C ARG A 375 36.06 -32.70 -28.83
N SER A 376 35.17 -31.79 -29.21
CA SER A 376 34.80 -31.59 -30.63
C SER A 376 34.50 -30.12 -30.91
N GLN A 377 34.85 -29.74 -32.13
CA GLN A 377 35.29 -28.41 -32.55
C GLN A 377 34.14 -27.52 -33.05
N VAL A 378 34.38 -26.21 -32.95
CA VAL A 378 33.59 -25.11 -33.50
C VAL A 378 34.14 -24.73 -34.88
N LEU A 379 33.27 -24.44 -35.84
CA LEU A 379 33.55 -23.58 -37.01
C LEU A 379 32.34 -22.66 -37.30
N PRO A 380 32.56 -21.42 -37.79
CA PRO A 380 31.55 -20.35 -37.84
C PRO A 380 30.93 -20.15 -39.24
N GLY A 381 29.72 -19.57 -39.30
CA GLY A 381 29.03 -19.21 -40.55
C GLY A 381 28.32 -17.86 -40.44
N ASN A 382 28.53 -17.01 -41.46
CA ASN A 382 28.31 -15.56 -41.50
C ASN A 382 26.85 -15.07 -41.45
N ALA A 383 26.71 -13.86 -40.91
CA ALA A 383 25.52 -13.00 -41.00
C ALA A 383 25.44 -12.25 -42.35
N THR A 384 24.21 -12.02 -42.83
CA THR A 384 23.86 -10.89 -43.70
C THR A 384 22.44 -10.40 -43.35
N LEU A 385 22.32 -9.08 -43.19
CA LEU A 385 21.09 -8.32 -42.93
C LEU A 385 20.63 -7.69 -44.25
N GLU A 386 19.33 -7.79 -44.57
CA GLU A 386 18.68 -6.91 -45.55
C GLU A 386 17.36 -6.39 -45.00
N ALA A 387 17.18 -5.07 -45.17
CA ALA A 387 16.05 -4.26 -44.72
C ALA A 387 15.08 -3.98 -45.89
N LEU A 388 13.79 -3.79 -45.60
CA LEU A 388 12.83 -3.21 -46.55
C LEU A 388 11.90 -2.18 -45.86
N PRO A 389 11.38 -1.18 -46.62
CA PRO A 389 10.95 0.11 -46.09
C PRO A 389 9.43 0.33 -46.03
N LEU A 390 9.04 1.28 -45.17
CA LEU A 390 7.70 1.86 -44.96
C LEU A 390 7.26 2.81 -46.09
N THR A 391 5.98 2.81 -46.42
CA THR A 391 5.31 3.92 -47.14
C THR A 391 3.87 4.10 -46.66
N ILE A 392 3.49 5.35 -46.42
CA ILE A 392 2.14 5.85 -46.06
C ILE A 392 1.63 6.71 -47.22
N PRO A 393 0.33 6.72 -47.52
CA PRO A 393 -0.29 7.89 -48.16
C PRO A 393 -1.52 8.45 -47.44
N SER A 394 -1.64 9.78 -47.58
CA SER A 394 -2.59 10.68 -46.94
C SER A 394 -3.80 11.02 -47.82
N GLY A 395 -4.97 11.20 -47.19
CA GLY A 395 -5.89 12.35 -47.37
C GLY A 395 -6.77 12.47 -48.63
N ARG A 396 -8.10 12.59 -48.42
CA ARG A 396 -8.96 13.52 -49.18
C ARG A 396 -10.28 13.84 -48.44
N ALA A 397 -10.63 15.12 -48.46
CA ALA A 397 -11.84 15.74 -47.91
C ALA A 397 -12.91 15.95 -49.01
N LEU A 398 -14.18 16.06 -48.62
CA LEU A 398 -15.24 16.69 -49.41
C LEU A 398 -16.35 17.25 -48.51
N GLU A 399 -16.68 18.52 -48.76
CA GLU A 399 -17.69 19.37 -48.12
C GLU A 399 -19.13 19.02 -48.56
N THR A 400 -20.16 19.28 -47.73
CA THR A 400 -21.16 20.36 -47.93
C THR A 400 -22.49 20.18 -47.15
N ALA A 401 -22.92 21.29 -46.54
CA ALA A 401 -24.28 21.85 -46.36
C ALA A 401 -25.38 21.19 -45.48
N PHE A 402 -25.91 22.00 -44.54
CA PHE A 402 -27.13 21.80 -43.73
C PHE A 402 -28.39 22.38 -44.40
N PRO A 403 -29.59 21.90 -44.02
CA PRO A 403 -30.59 22.78 -43.41
C PRO A 403 -31.31 22.19 -42.18
N ALA A 404 -31.98 23.08 -41.43
CA ALA A 404 -32.53 22.91 -40.08
C ALA A 404 -33.91 22.23 -39.99
N GLY A 405 -34.21 21.64 -38.82
CA GLY A 405 -35.56 21.23 -38.40
C GLY A 405 -35.63 20.23 -37.22
N ASP A 406 -35.56 20.74 -35.99
CA ASP A 406 -36.43 20.47 -34.82
C ASP A 406 -36.82 19.04 -34.32
N TRP A 407 -36.26 18.75 -33.12
CA TRP A 407 -36.66 18.00 -31.90
C TRP A 407 -37.10 16.51 -31.84
N GLU A 408 -36.40 15.81 -30.92
CA GLU A 408 -36.79 14.76 -29.95
C GLU A 408 -36.51 13.25 -30.19
N ARG A 409 -35.60 12.77 -29.32
CA ARG A 409 -35.45 11.45 -28.65
C ARG A 409 -34.49 10.36 -29.19
N GLU A 410 -33.53 10.09 -28.30
CA GLU A 410 -32.89 8.82 -27.89
C GLU A 410 -31.75 8.15 -28.70
N ILE A 411 -30.57 8.28 -28.08
CA ILE A 411 -29.50 7.27 -27.84
C ILE A 411 -28.43 7.06 -28.93
N GLN A 412 -27.17 7.06 -28.44
CA GLN A 412 -25.87 6.68 -29.03
C GLN A 412 -25.08 7.73 -29.83
N GLY A 413 -23.83 7.94 -29.40
CA GLY A 413 -22.78 8.50 -30.23
C GLY A 413 -21.72 9.30 -29.48
N SER A 414 -20.64 8.62 -29.09
CA SER A 414 -19.31 9.19 -28.88
C SER A 414 -18.95 10.21 -29.97
N GLU A 415 -18.52 11.41 -29.59
CA GLU A 415 -17.36 12.05 -30.23
C GLU A 415 -16.68 13.06 -29.30
N ILE A 416 -15.37 13.15 -29.52
CA ILE A 416 -14.33 13.66 -28.64
C ILE A 416 -14.34 15.19 -28.66
N THR A 417 -14.68 15.81 -27.54
CA THR A 417 -14.30 17.19 -27.24
C THR A 417 -12.98 17.17 -26.46
N GLN A 418 -11.88 17.54 -27.12
CA GLN A 418 -10.66 17.96 -26.42
C GLN A 418 -10.97 19.22 -25.61
N GLY A 419 -10.86 19.11 -24.29
CA GLY A 419 -11.00 20.22 -23.36
C GLY A 419 -11.84 19.86 -22.16
N VAL A 420 -11.15 19.41 -21.10
CA VAL A 420 -11.68 19.06 -19.76
C VAL A 420 -12.41 17.72 -19.70
N THR A 421 -11.64 16.67 -19.40
CA THR A 421 -12.17 15.46 -18.77
C THR A 421 -12.86 15.89 -17.46
N PRO A 422 -14.15 15.56 -17.25
CA PRO A 422 -14.74 15.67 -15.92
C PRO A 422 -13.85 14.91 -14.95
N SER A 423 -13.45 15.54 -13.85
CA SER A 423 -12.65 14.87 -12.81
C SER A 423 -13.38 13.59 -12.43
N ALA A 424 -12.68 12.44 -12.45
CA ALA A 424 -13.20 11.20 -11.92
C ALA A 424 -13.81 11.46 -10.54
N ALA A 425 -14.98 10.87 -10.26
CA ALA A 425 -15.62 10.93 -8.96
C ALA A 425 -14.69 10.26 -7.94
N SER A 426 -13.90 11.09 -7.26
CA SER A 426 -12.99 10.65 -6.22
C SER A 426 -13.77 10.52 -4.92
N LYS A 427 -13.65 9.39 -4.23
CA LYS A 427 -14.16 9.23 -2.86
C LYS A 427 -13.30 9.97 -1.83
N LEU A 428 -12.38 10.85 -2.24
CA LEU A 428 -11.55 11.61 -1.31
C LEU A 428 -12.31 12.81 -0.75
N VAL A 429 -12.15 13.04 0.55
CA VAL A 429 -12.71 14.18 1.27
C VAL A 429 -11.59 14.94 1.95
N TYR A 430 -11.59 16.26 1.84
CA TYR A 430 -10.77 17.14 2.68
C TYR A 430 -11.68 18.20 3.28
N ALA A 431 -12.13 17.99 4.51
CA ALA A 431 -13.16 18.81 5.14
C ALA A 431 -12.59 19.65 6.29
N LEU A 432 -13.23 20.79 6.54
CA LEU A 432 -12.92 21.71 7.64
C LEU A 432 -14.13 21.80 8.56
N GLY A 433 -13.90 22.01 9.86
CA GLY A 433 -14.99 22.12 10.82
C GLY A 433 -14.54 22.10 12.27
N THR A 434 -15.41 21.61 13.14
CA THR A 434 -15.17 21.33 14.56
C THR A 434 -15.53 19.88 14.88
N ILE A 435 -14.80 19.27 15.80
CA ILE A 435 -15.06 17.90 16.28
C ILE A 435 -16.23 17.91 17.26
N GLY A 436 -17.10 16.91 17.14
CA GLY A 436 -18.13 16.60 18.12
C GLY A 436 -18.30 15.11 18.30
N TYR A 437 -19.25 14.74 19.14
CA TYR A 437 -19.66 13.35 19.35
C TYR A 437 -21.17 13.25 19.50
N ASP A 438 -21.71 12.09 19.15
CA ASP A 438 -23.11 11.75 19.24
C ASP A 438 -23.28 10.30 19.74
N PHE A 439 -24.38 10.03 20.45
CA PHE A 439 -24.62 8.72 21.06
C PHE A 439 -25.30 7.73 20.11
N GLY A 440 -25.95 8.21 19.05
CA GLY A 440 -26.79 7.45 18.12
C GLY A 440 -28.11 6.98 18.73
N ASN A 441 -28.09 6.40 19.93
CA ASN A 441 -29.28 5.88 20.61
C ASN A 441 -29.23 6.06 22.13
N GLU A 442 -30.38 5.85 22.78
CA GLU A 442 -30.55 6.01 24.22
C GLU A 442 -29.73 5.01 25.04
N ALA A 443 -29.58 3.78 24.56
CA ALA A 443 -28.82 2.76 25.27
C ALA A 443 -27.35 3.19 25.43
N ARG A 444 -26.75 3.72 24.36
CA ARG A 444 -25.37 4.19 24.39
C ARG A 444 -25.20 5.44 25.25
N ARG A 445 -26.13 6.40 25.15
CA ARG A 445 -26.17 7.57 26.05
C ARG A 445 -26.21 7.14 27.52
N ASP A 446 -27.05 6.17 27.86
CA ASP A 446 -27.22 5.70 29.23
C ASP A 446 -25.99 4.95 29.76
N THR A 447 -25.24 4.25 28.90
CA THR A 447 -23.92 3.70 29.25
C THR A 447 -22.98 4.79 29.74
N PHE A 448 -22.80 5.89 28.99
CA PHE A 448 -21.93 6.99 29.43
C PHE A 448 -22.45 7.67 30.70
N LYS A 449 -23.77 7.81 30.85
CA LYS A 449 -24.37 8.36 32.08
C LYS A 449 -24.08 7.51 33.32
N GLN A 450 -23.91 6.20 33.17
CA GLN A 450 -23.60 5.27 34.27
C GLN A 450 -22.11 5.17 34.56
N LEU A 451 -21.27 5.21 33.52
CA LEU A 451 -19.83 5.01 33.65
C LEU A 451 -19.06 6.28 34.01
N MET A 452 -19.53 7.45 33.56
CA MET A 452 -18.87 8.71 33.84
C MET A 452 -18.98 9.06 35.33
N PRO A 453 -17.88 9.48 35.98
CA PRO A 453 -17.91 9.87 37.38
C PRO A 453 -18.61 11.23 37.57
N ALA A 454 -19.18 11.43 38.76
CA ALA A 454 -19.62 12.76 39.19
C ALA A 454 -18.39 13.66 39.42
N VAL A 455 -18.51 14.95 39.09
CA VAL A 455 -17.42 15.93 39.22
C VAL A 455 -17.62 16.73 40.50
N ASN A 456 -16.53 16.95 41.25
CA ASN A 456 -16.54 17.84 42.41
C ASN A 456 -16.03 19.22 41.99
N MET A 457 -16.90 20.23 41.98
CA MET A 457 -16.54 21.63 41.77
C MET A 457 -16.83 22.40 43.06
N ASP A 458 -15.80 22.97 43.67
CA ASP A 458 -15.89 23.82 44.87
C ASP A 458 -16.71 23.21 46.04
N GLY A 459 -16.64 21.88 46.22
CA GLY A 459 -17.35 21.16 47.28
C GLY A 459 -18.78 20.75 46.93
N ALA A 460 -19.26 21.05 45.72
CA ALA A 460 -20.53 20.56 45.19
C ALA A 460 -20.31 19.34 44.27
N ILE A 461 -21.07 18.26 44.53
CA ILE A 461 -21.08 17.06 43.69
C ILE A 461 -22.03 17.32 42.51
N ILE A 462 -21.46 17.51 41.33
CA ILE A 462 -22.18 17.66 40.07
C ILE A 462 -22.37 16.26 39.45
N PRO A 463 -23.62 15.83 39.20
CA PRO A 463 -23.88 14.56 38.54
C PRO A 463 -23.20 14.48 37.17
N ALA A 464 -22.80 13.27 36.77
CA ALA A 464 -22.23 13.04 35.45
C ALA A 464 -23.18 13.51 34.34
N ASN A 465 -22.69 14.39 33.48
CA ASN A 465 -23.42 14.90 32.33
C ASN A 465 -22.67 14.54 31.04
N PRO A 466 -23.07 13.48 30.32
CA PRO A 466 -22.38 13.06 29.10
C PRO A 466 -22.51 14.08 27.95
N TYR A 467 -23.40 15.07 28.06
CA TYR A 467 -23.49 16.19 27.10
C TYR A 467 -22.51 17.32 27.40
N ASP A 468 -21.86 17.34 28.56
CA ASP A 468 -20.79 18.30 28.86
C ASP A 468 -19.48 17.76 28.30
N SER A 469 -19.00 18.36 27.21
CA SER A 469 -17.78 17.90 26.52
C SER A 469 -16.55 17.93 27.40
N ARG A 470 -16.50 18.77 28.44
CA ARG A 470 -15.40 18.79 29.41
C ARG A 470 -15.36 17.49 30.22
N GLN A 471 -16.52 17.10 30.77
CA GLN A 471 -16.63 15.83 31.50
C GLN A 471 -16.38 14.63 30.59
N MET A 472 -16.82 14.70 29.33
CA MET A 472 -16.56 13.64 28.35
C MET A 472 -15.07 13.49 28.05
N VAL A 473 -14.36 14.59 27.77
CA VAL A 473 -12.90 14.58 27.55
C VAL A 473 -12.15 14.05 28.78
N ASP A 474 -12.50 14.52 29.99
CA ASP A 474 -11.93 14.02 31.25
C ASP A 474 -12.11 12.50 31.39
N TYR A 475 -13.29 11.99 31.03
CA TYR A 475 -13.58 10.55 31.08
C TYR A 475 -12.80 9.76 30.02
N LEU A 476 -12.76 10.25 28.78
CA LEU A 476 -12.12 9.58 27.64
C LEU A 476 -10.59 9.60 27.72
N SER A 477 -9.98 10.64 28.31
CA SER A 477 -8.53 10.70 28.51
C SER A 477 -8.02 9.58 29.44
N VAL A 478 -8.83 9.19 30.42
CA VAL A 478 -8.54 8.08 31.33
C VAL A 478 -9.03 6.73 30.78
N ASN A 479 -10.04 6.73 29.90
CA ASN A 479 -10.63 5.53 29.31
C ASN A 479 -10.67 5.61 27.77
N PRO A 480 -9.52 5.60 27.06
CA PRO A 480 -9.49 5.87 25.61
C PRO A 480 -10.29 4.87 24.77
N THR A 481 -10.47 3.64 25.24
CA THR A 481 -11.26 2.61 24.55
C THR A 481 -12.74 2.97 24.44
N GLU A 482 -13.25 3.80 25.35
CA GLU A 482 -14.64 4.29 25.37
C GLU A 482 -14.89 5.41 24.35
N ALA A 483 -13.87 5.84 23.60
CA ALA A 483 -14.06 6.73 22.46
C ALA A 483 -14.73 6.01 21.28
N LYS A 484 -14.53 4.68 21.15
CA LYS A 484 -14.98 3.89 20.00
C LYS A 484 -16.51 3.75 19.88
N PRO A 485 -17.29 3.59 20.96
CA PRO A 485 -18.74 3.52 20.86
C PRO A 485 -19.40 4.82 20.38
N LEU A 486 -18.79 5.99 20.64
CA LEU A 486 -19.33 7.28 20.22
C LEU A 486 -19.31 7.42 18.69
N ILE A 487 -20.32 8.08 18.15
CA ILE A 487 -20.29 8.57 16.76
C ILE A 487 -19.54 9.90 16.80
N TRP A 488 -18.30 9.92 16.34
CA TRP A 488 -17.57 11.17 16.20
C TRP A 488 -18.11 11.94 15.00
N THR A 489 -18.30 13.24 15.14
CA THR A 489 -18.84 14.08 14.06
C THR A 489 -17.85 15.16 13.69
N LEU A 490 -17.81 15.49 12.40
CA LEU A 490 -17.27 16.75 11.92
C LEU A 490 -18.44 17.68 11.66
N ASN A 491 -18.41 18.83 12.31
CA ASN A 491 -19.47 19.81 12.24
C ASN A 491 -18.98 21.04 11.48
N GLN A 492 -19.81 21.57 10.59
CA GLN A 492 -19.65 22.93 10.11
C GLN A 492 -20.63 23.79 10.90
N GLU A 493 -20.07 24.71 11.68
CA GLU A 493 -20.80 25.37 12.76
C GLU A 493 -21.44 24.32 13.70
N LEU A 494 -22.76 24.40 13.88
CA LEU A 494 -23.53 23.48 14.71
C LEU A 494 -24.17 22.33 13.91
N THR A 495 -23.79 22.16 12.65
CA THR A 495 -24.39 21.16 11.76
C THR A 495 -23.42 20.01 11.50
N PRO A 496 -23.74 18.78 11.95
CA PRO A 496 -22.98 17.59 11.57
C PRO A 496 -23.04 17.39 10.05
N ILE A 497 -21.87 17.36 9.41
CA ILE A 497 -21.75 17.13 7.96
C ILE A 497 -21.19 15.74 7.64
N TYR A 498 -20.41 15.17 8.55
CA TYR A 498 -19.86 13.82 8.42
C TYR A 498 -19.80 13.12 9.78
N ALA A 499 -20.00 11.81 9.76
CA ALA A 499 -19.55 10.95 10.84
C ALA A 499 -18.13 10.47 10.54
N LEU A 500 -17.26 10.63 11.54
CA LEU A 500 -15.85 10.30 11.50
C LEU A 500 -15.67 8.88 12.00
N GLU A 501 -15.18 8.01 11.14
CA GLU A 501 -14.92 6.63 11.52
C GLU A 501 -13.43 6.30 11.39
N PRO A 502 -12.71 6.25 12.52
CA PRO A 502 -11.37 5.68 12.55
C PRO A 502 -11.39 4.21 12.13
N VAL A 503 -10.71 3.90 11.03
CA VAL A 503 -10.52 2.55 10.48
C VAL A 503 -9.03 2.21 10.41
N SER A 504 -8.71 0.92 10.27
CA SER A 504 -7.34 0.38 10.16
C SER A 504 -6.52 0.37 11.47
N GLY A 505 -5.23 0.04 11.38
CA GLY A 505 -4.33 -0.17 12.53
C GLY A 505 -4.01 1.08 13.36
N PHE A 506 -4.33 2.28 12.88
CA PHE A 506 -4.13 3.56 13.59
C PHE A 506 -5.39 4.09 14.27
N ALA A 507 -6.46 3.29 14.36
CA ALA A 507 -7.73 3.77 14.91
C ALA A 507 -7.59 4.35 16.33
N ALA A 508 -6.73 3.75 17.18
CA ALA A 508 -6.44 4.25 18.52
C ALA A 508 -5.82 5.65 18.49
N ASP A 509 -4.77 5.86 17.70
CA ASP A 509 -4.10 7.17 17.56
C ASP A 509 -5.04 8.24 16.99
N ILE A 510 -5.96 7.85 16.11
CA ILE A 510 -6.97 8.76 15.56
C ILE A 510 -8.00 9.11 16.63
N TYR A 511 -8.50 8.15 17.41
CA TYR A 511 -9.38 8.45 18.54
C TYR A 511 -8.69 9.38 19.55
N GLU A 512 -7.43 9.12 19.88
CA GLU A 512 -6.63 10.01 20.73
C GLU A 512 -6.51 11.42 20.13
N THR A 513 -6.24 11.52 18.82
CA THR A 513 -6.20 12.81 18.12
C THR A 513 -7.55 13.52 18.15
N LEU A 514 -8.67 12.81 17.97
CA LEU A 514 -10.01 13.38 18.06
C LEU A 514 -10.35 13.85 19.47
N ILE A 515 -9.92 13.12 20.50
CA ILE A 515 -10.02 13.54 21.90
C ILE A 515 -9.21 14.82 22.12
N LEU A 516 -7.95 14.88 21.68
CA LEU A 516 -7.09 16.06 21.80
C LEU A 516 -7.68 17.28 21.08
N MET A 517 -8.26 17.09 19.90
CA MET A 517 -8.95 18.17 19.18
C MET A 517 -10.20 18.64 19.92
N LEU A 518 -10.98 17.72 20.48
CA LEU A 518 -12.15 18.06 21.30
C LEU A 518 -11.75 18.77 22.60
N GLU A 519 -10.63 18.35 23.22
CA GLU A 519 -10.03 18.99 24.39
C GLU A 519 -9.57 20.42 24.09
N GLY A 520 -8.90 20.64 22.95
CA GLY A 520 -8.52 21.97 22.52
C GLY A 520 -9.72 22.89 22.28
N GLN A 521 -10.83 22.35 21.76
CA GLN A 521 -12.04 23.13 21.50
C GLN A 521 -12.82 23.57 22.75
N ILE A 522 -12.61 22.89 23.90
CA ILE A 522 -13.26 23.24 25.17
C ILE A 522 -12.42 24.22 26.01
N GLN A 523 -11.19 24.53 25.59
CA GLN A 523 -10.37 25.54 26.25
C GLN A 523 -10.99 26.93 26.14
N PRO A 524 -10.70 27.85 27.07
CA PRO A 524 -11.09 29.26 26.92
C PRO A 524 -10.55 29.87 25.63
N GLU A 525 -11.33 30.72 24.94
CA GLU A 525 -10.92 31.34 23.65
C GLU A 525 -9.61 32.15 23.73
N ASN A 526 -9.21 32.58 24.93
CA ASN A 526 -7.97 33.30 25.19
C ASN A 526 -6.80 32.38 25.60
N SER A 527 -6.99 31.07 25.61
CA SER A 527 -5.95 30.09 25.86
C SER A 527 -5.07 29.91 24.61
N ASP A 528 -3.80 29.59 24.84
CA ASP A 528 -2.87 29.19 23.77
C ASP A 528 -3.25 27.82 23.21
N ASP A 529 -3.83 26.94 24.04
CA ASP A 529 -4.28 25.59 23.65
C ASP A 529 -5.68 25.58 22.99
N PHE A 530 -6.27 26.74 22.70
CA PHE A 530 -7.61 26.83 22.12
C PHE A 530 -7.61 26.45 20.64
N VAL A 531 -8.17 25.28 20.33
CA VAL A 531 -8.37 24.80 18.97
C VAL A 531 -9.70 25.33 18.45
N GLU A 532 -9.64 26.31 17.54
CA GLU A 532 -10.84 26.92 17.00
C GLU A 532 -11.42 26.10 15.83
N ARG A 533 -10.55 25.49 15.01
CA ARG A 533 -10.92 24.78 13.78
C ARG A 533 -10.05 23.54 13.57
N VAL A 534 -10.57 22.57 12.83
CA VAL A 534 -9.83 21.36 12.42
C VAL A 534 -9.89 21.09 10.92
N SER A 535 -8.88 20.40 10.40
CA SER A 535 -8.89 19.77 9.06
C SER A 535 -8.96 18.27 9.19
N ILE A 536 -9.75 17.65 8.32
CA ILE A 536 -9.95 16.20 8.30
C ILE A 536 -9.82 15.67 6.86
N PRO A 537 -8.66 15.11 6.48
CA PRO A 537 -8.49 14.33 5.28
C PRO A 537 -9.07 12.92 5.48
N ALA A 538 -9.97 12.50 4.59
CA ALA A 538 -10.70 11.24 4.74
C ALA A 538 -11.10 10.63 3.40
N ARG A 539 -11.70 9.44 3.44
CA ARG A 539 -12.36 8.83 2.29
C ARG A 539 -13.86 8.69 2.56
N LEU A 540 -14.69 9.19 1.66
CA LEU A 540 -16.13 8.98 1.66
C LEU A 540 -16.44 7.49 1.52
N THR A 541 -17.28 6.97 2.40
CA THR A 541 -17.79 5.61 2.32
C THR A 541 -19.19 5.61 1.71
N ASP A 542 -19.71 4.43 1.35
CA ASP A 542 -21.10 4.30 0.92
C ASP A 542 -22.07 4.16 2.11
N ARG A 543 -21.56 4.28 3.35
CA ARG A 543 -22.35 4.18 4.58
C ARG A 543 -22.82 5.55 5.05
N THR A 544 -23.94 5.52 5.74
CA THR A 544 -24.47 6.62 6.52
C THR A 544 -24.72 6.15 7.94
N VAL A 545 -24.81 7.08 8.88
CA VAL A 545 -25.21 6.80 10.25
C VAL A 545 -26.31 7.77 10.66
N GLU A 546 -27.31 7.26 11.38
CA GLU A 546 -28.34 8.07 12.02
C GLU A 546 -27.82 8.55 13.38
N LEU A 547 -27.83 9.86 13.57
CA LEU A 547 -27.48 10.52 14.82
C LEU A 547 -28.65 10.46 15.81
N PHE A 548 -28.40 10.76 17.08
CA PHE A 548 -29.43 10.80 18.13
C PHE A 548 -30.60 11.74 17.79
N SER A 549 -30.35 12.78 16.99
CA SER A 549 -31.37 13.72 16.49
C SER A 549 -32.31 13.13 15.41
N GLY A 550 -31.99 11.95 14.87
CA GLY A 550 -32.61 11.38 13.67
C GLY A 550 -32.01 11.89 12.36
N GLN A 551 -31.03 12.80 12.40
CA GLN A 551 -30.30 13.25 11.22
C GLN A 551 -29.42 12.11 10.69
N VAL A 552 -29.48 11.85 9.38
CA VAL A 552 -28.62 10.86 8.71
C VAL A 552 -27.46 11.58 8.04
N VAL A 553 -26.24 11.23 8.42
CA VAL A 553 -25.00 11.83 7.86
C VAL A 553 -24.11 10.79 7.19
N PRO A 554 -23.40 11.16 6.11
CA PRO A 554 -22.44 10.27 5.46
C PRO A 554 -21.25 9.97 6.38
N VAL A 555 -20.75 8.73 6.30
CA VAL A 555 -19.57 8.29 7.04
C VAL A 555 -18.32 8.49 6.18
N ILE A 556 -17.32 9.15 6.75
CA ILE A 556 -15.98 9.25 6.17
C ILE A 556 -14.99 8.46 7.01
N SER A 557 -14.16 7.66 6.34
CA SER A 557 -13.17 6.82 6.99
C SER A 557 -11.84 7.55 7.16
N LEU A 558 -11.31 7.48 8.39
CA LEU A 558 -10.03 8.04 8.81
C LEU A 558 -9.04 6.91 8.99
N THR A 559 -7.91 6.94 8.28
CA THR A 559 -6.94 5.83 8.26
C THR A 559 -5.64 6.13 8.99
N ASN A 560 -5.33 7.41 9.24
CA ASN A 560 -4.18 7.85 10.03
C ASN A 560 -4.39 9.32 10.44
N THR A 561 -3.48 9.85 11.27
CA THR A 561 -3.50 11.21 11.80
C THR A 561 -2.87 12.26 10.87
N ARG A 562 -2.27 11.87 9.75
CA ARG A 562 -1.55 12.82 8.88
C ARG A 562 -2.52 13.76 8.18
N GLY A 563 -2.21 15.05 8.25
CA GLY A 563 -3.04 16.11 7.66
C GLY A 563 -4.28 16.44 8.50
N MET A 564 -4.47 15.77 9.64
CA MET A 564 -5.39 16.21 10.68
C MET A 564 -4.70 17.30 11.49
N TYR A 565 -5.13 18.55 11.33
CA TYR A 565 -4.62 19.68 12.10
C TYR A 565 -5.72 20.31 12.91
N GLY A 566 -5.46 20.59 14.19
CA GLY A 566 -6.22 21.56 14.99
C GLY A 566 -5.45 22.87 15.00
N TRP A 567 -6.10 23.98 14.63
CA TRP A 567 -5.44 25.28 14.58
C TRP A 567 -5.79 26.14 15.79
N GLU A 568 -4.75 26.59 16.45
CA GLU A 568 -4.78 27.61 17.49
C GLU A 568 -4.60 28.98 16.82
N VAL A 569 -5.71 29.67 16.54
CA VAL A 569 -5.68 30.93 15.78
C VAL A 569 -4.85 31.99 16.50
N ASN A 570 -4.88 32.03 17.83
CA ASN A 570 -4.06 32.94 18.64
C ASN A 570 -2.57 32.70 18.40
N SER A 571 -2.11 31.46 18.59
CA SER A 571 -0.72 31.04 18.37
C SER A 571 -0.22 31.35 16.95
N LEU A 572 -1.07 31.12 15.94
CA LEU A 572 -0.74 31.41 14.54
C LEU A 572 -0.62 32.92 14.26
N VAL A 573 -1.50 33.71 14.85
CA VAL A 573 -1.46 35.17 14.74
C VAL A 573 -0.21 35.72 15.43
N ASP A 574 0.13 35.21 16.61
CA ASP A 574 1.35 35.57 17.34
C ASP A 574 2.62 35.25 16.54
N ALA A 575 2.72 34.03 16.03
CA ALA A 575 3.86 33.61 15.21
C ALA A 575 4.02 34.48 13.95
N ALA A 576 2.91 34.85 13.29
CA ALA A 576 2.95 35.72 12.13
C ALA A 576 3.34 37.16 12.48
N LEU A 577 2.84 37.70 13.60
CA LEU A 577 3.18 39.04 14.06
C LEU A 577 4.66 39.18 14.43
N GLN A 578 5.26 38.15 15.03
CA GLN A 578 6.70 38.14 15.35
C GLN A 578 7.60 38.36 14.12
N THR A 579 7.12 38.08 12.90
CA THR A 579 7.90 38.29 11.66
C THR A 579 7.96 39.74 11.19
N VAL A 580 7.05 40.60 11.68
CA VAL A 580 6.89 42.00 11.22
C VAL A 580 6.99 43.01 12.35
N ILE A 581 6.75 42.62 13.60
CA ILE A 581 6.93 43.49 14.77
C ILE A 581 8.43 43.68 15.04
N THR A 582 8.85 44.93 15.08
CA THR A 582 10.16 45.35 15.58
C THR A 582 10.01 46.00 16.95
N GLY A 583 11.10 46.13 17.72
CA GLY A 583 11.07 46.75 19.06
C GLY A 583 10.60 48.23 19.12
N GLU A 584 10.34 48.85 17.96
CA GLU A 584 9.82 50.23 17.82
C GLU A 584 8.32 50.27 17.50
N THR A 585 7.64 49.12 17.40
CA THR A 585 6.22 49.05 17.02
C THR A 585 5.33 49.55 18.15
N ALA A 586 4.43 50.50 17.87
CA ALA A 586 3.50 51.02 18.87
C ALA A 586 2.45 49.95 19.27
N PRO A 587 2.05 49.84 20.56
CA PRO A 587 1.06 48.86 21.02
C PRO A 587 -0.28 48.94 20.29
N ALA A 588 -0.73 50.15 19.93
CA ALA A 588 -1.97 50.34 19.17
C ALA A 588 -1.89 49.76 17.74
N GLN A 589 -0.70 49.81 17.13
CA GLN A 589 -0.46 49.27 15.80
C GLN A 589 -0.39 47.73 15.84
N GLU A 590 0.22 47.16 16.88
CA GLU A 590 0.19 45.72 17.14
C GLU A 590 -1.23 45.17 17.29
N ILE A 591 -2.06 45.83 18.11
CA ILE A 591 -3.48 45.46 18.28
C ILE A 591 -4.24 45.51 16.95
N ALA A 592 -4.01 46.55 16.14
CA ALA A 592 -4.63 46.69 14.83
C ALA A 592 -4.19 45.56 13.86
N MET A 593 -2.91 45.23 13.84
CA MET A 593 -2.36 44.15 13.00
C MET A 593 -2.89 42.78 13.43
N ARG A 594 -2.94 42.50 14.74
CA ARG A 594 -3.55 41.30 15.30
C ARG A 594 -4.99 41.14 14.81
N LYS A 595 -5.80 42.19 14.99
CA LYS A 595 -7.21 42.19 14.57
C LYS A 595 -7.35 41.98 13.07
N ALA A 596 -6.50 42.60 12.26
CA ALA A 596 -6.53 42.44 10.80
C ALA A 596 -6.17 41.02 10.36
N LEU A 597 -5.15 40.41 10.97
CA LEU A 597 -4.73 39.05 10.67
C LEU A 597 -5.78 38.02 11.12
N SER A 598 -6.33 38.15 12.32
CA SER A 598 -7.46 37.31 12.77
C SER A 598 -8.66 37.45 11.84
N SER A 599 -9.00 38.68 11.43
CA SER A 599 -10.10 38.92 10.49
C SER A 599 -9.85 38.29 9.12
N PHE A 600 -8.60 38.33 8.64
CA PHE A 600 -8.20 37.66 7.40
C PHE A 600 -8.34 36.15 7.50
N LEU A 601 -7.78 35.51 8.52
CA LEU A 601 -7.84 34.06 8.70
C LEU A 601 -9.28 33.57 8.85
N ASN A 602 -10.10 34.29 9.62
CA ASN A 602 -11.53 33.99 9.75
C ASN A 602 -12.25 34.12 8.41
N ARG A 603 -12.00 35.20 7.66
CA ARG A 603 -12.63 35.39 6.35
C ARG A 603 -12.21 34.31 5.36
N VAL A 604 -10.94 33.92 5.32
CA VAL A 604 -10.47 32.83 4.45
C VAL A 604 -11.15 31.51 4.80
N TYR A 605 -11.33 31.20 6.08
CA TYR A 605 -12.08 30.03 6.51
C TYR A 605 -13.53 30.07 6.01
N TYR A 606 -14.28 31.14 6.31
CA TYR A 606 -15.70 31.23 5.96
C TYR A 606 -15.98 31.34 4.46
N ASP A 607 -15.12 32.05 3.72
CA ASP A 607 -15.28 32.22 2.27
C ASP A 607 -14.98 30.92 1.50
N LEU A 608 -14.18 30.01 2.07
CA LEU A 608 -13.70 28.80 1.38
C LEU A 608 -14.25 27.49 1.91
N GLN A 609 -14.72 27.43 3.16
CA GLN A 609 -15.22 26.18 3.73
C GLN A 609 -16.37 25.59 2.91
N ASN A 610 -16.29 24.29 2.67
CA ASN A 610 -17.28 23.54 1.91
C ASN A 610 -17.20 22.05 2.28
N LEU A 611 -18.02 21.20 1.65
CA LEU A 611 -18.09 19.77 1.96
C LEU A 611 -16.81 18.99 1.61
N GLY A 612 -15.92 19.55 0.79
CA GLY A 612 -14.60 18.97 0.54
C GLY A 612 -14.60 17.70 -0.29
N GLN A 613 -15.65 17.43 -1.09
CA GLN A 613 -15.75 16.18 -1.88
C GLN A 613 -15.18 16.36 -3.30
N LEU A 614 -15.55 17.44 -3.98
CA LEU A 614 -15.04 17.71 -5.34
C LEU A 614 -13.56 18.09 -5.29
N ALA A 615 -12.83 17.88 -6.38
CA ALA A 615 -11.42 18.28 -6.46
C ALA A 615 -11.21 19.77 -6.16
N LYS A 616 -12.04 20.62 -6.77
CA LYS A 616 -12.05 22.07 -6.52
C LYS A 616 -12.33 22.39 -5.04
N ASP A 617 -13.30 21.70 -4.45
CA ASP A 617 -13.73 21.85 -3.05
C ASP A 617 -12.60 21.48 -2.08
N ARG A 618 -11.90 20.36 -2.35
CA ARG A 618 -10.69 19.96 -1.61
C ARG A 618 -9.59 20.99 -1.74
N ALA A 619 -9.39 21.56 -2.93
CA ALA A 619 -8.38 22.60 -3.14
C ALA A 619 -8.73 23.88 -2.37
N LEU A 620 -10.00 24.28 -2.36
CA LEU A 620 -10.50 25.41 -1.57
C LEU A 620 -10.31 25.18 -0.07
N ASN A 621 -10.74 24.03 0.46
CA ASN A 621 -10.57 23.71 1.88
C ASN A 621 -9.09 23.60 2.26
N PHE A 622 -8.24 22.98 1.45
CA PHE A 622 -6.80 22.91 1.72
C PHE A 622 -6.10 24.27 1.60
N SER A 623 -6.65 25.20 0.83
CA SER A 623 -6.13 26.57 0.77
C SER A 623 -6.27 27.29 2.10
N VAL A 624 -7.31 26.97 2.87
CA VAL A 624 -7.47 27.47 4.24
C VAL A 624 -6.34 26.95 5.12
N THR A 625 -6.06 25.64 5.07
CA THR A 625 -4.93 25.01 5.77
C THR A 625 -3.61 25.68 5.39
N ASN A 626 -3.37 25.91 4.11
CA ASN A 626 -2.19 26.62 3.62
C ASN A 626 -2.14 28.07 4.11
N ALA A 627 -3.27 28.77 4.18
CA ALA A 627 -3.31 30.14 4.67
C ALA A 627 -2.93 30.23 6.15
N PHE A 628 -3.38 29.26 6.96
CA PHE A 628 -2.96 29.11 8.35
C PHE A 628 -1.47 28.78 8.48
N GLN A 629 -0.98 27.81 7.72
CA GLN A 629 0.44 27.40 7.75
C GLN A 629 1.39 28.47 7.19
N ALA A 630 0.91 29.30 6.25
CA ALA A 630 1.68 30.37 5.62
C ALA A 630 1.27 31.77 6.14
N ALA A 631 0.69 31.88 7.35
CA ALA A 631 0.20 33.14 7.90
C ALA A 631 1.27 34.27 7.87
N SER A 632 2.53 33.91 8.15
CA SER A 632 3.68 34.82 8.08
C SER A 632 3.96 35.38 6.69
N SER A 633 3.56 34.69 5.61
CA SER A 633 3.74 35.18 4.23
C SER A 633 2.81 36.35 3.89
N PHE A 634 1.70 36.51 4.63
CA PHE A 634 0.74 37.59 4.44
C PHE A 634 0.93 38.75 5.42
N SER A 635 1.70 38.53 6.50
CA SER A 635 1.91 39.50 7.57
C SER A 635 2.41 40.85 7.03
N GLN A 636 3.30 40.84 6.04
CA GLN A 636 3.81 42.04 5.39
C GLN A 636 2.74 42.78 4.58
N ALA A 637 1.84 42.08 3.87
CA ALA A 637 0.78 42.75 3.12
C ALA A 637 -0.20 43.43 4.09
N ILE A 638 -0.59 42.70 5.14
CA ILE A 638 -1.53 43.16 6.17
C ILE A 638 -0.93 44.31 6.99
N SER A 639 0.36 44.26 7.34
CA SER A 639 1.03 45.34 8.09
C SER A 639 1.08 46.65 7.30
N THR A 640 0.96 46.60 5.97
CA THR A 640 0.86 47.79 5.13
C THR A 640 -0.57 48.27 4.88
N GLY A 641 -1.56 47.78 5.65
CA GLY A 641 -2.96 48.19 5.57
C GLY A 641 -3.78 47.49 4.48
N MET A 642 -3.20 46.50 3.78
CA MET A 642 -3.94 45.76 2.76
C MET A 642 -4.89 44.73 3.37
N GLN A 643 -6.03 44.53 2.73
CA GLN A 643 -7.05 43.55 3.10
C GLN A 643 -7.33 42.59 1.93
N LEU A 644 -7.85 41.40 2.24
CA LEU A 644 -8.25 40.43 1.22
C LEU A 644 -9.39 41.02 0.36
N ASP A 645 -9.20 41.02 -0.95
CA ASP A 645 -10.16 41.46 -1.97
C ASP A 645 -11.00 40.26 -2.43
N SER A 646 -10.32 39.31 -3.08
CA SER A 646 -10.94 38.18 -3.77
C SER A 646 -10.07 36.93 -3.69
N ILE A 647 -10.71 35.77 -3.80
CA ILE A 647 -10.08 34.46 -3.90
C ILE A 647 -10.45 33.85 -5.25
N GLU A 648 -9.47 33.52 -6.07
CA GLU A 648 -9.68 32.88 -7.38
C GLU A 648 -9.07 31.49 -7.38
N VAL A 649 -9.81 30.50 -7.87
CA VAL A 649 -9.37 29.11 -7.98
C VAL A 649 -9.57 28.61 -9.39
N GLU A 650 -8.49 28.19 -10.02
CA GLU A 650 -8.47 27.67 -11.39
C GLU A 650 -7.62 26.40 -11.48
N LYS A 651 -7.81 25.60 -12.54
CA LYS A 651 -7.01 24.39 -12.73
C LYS A 651 -5.59 24.79 -13.12
N SER A 652 -4.59 24.22 -12.45
CA SER A 652 -3.19 24.59 -12.67
C SER A 652 -2.66 24.01 -13.99
N PRO A 653 -1.96 24.80 -14.82
CA PRO A 653 -1.21 24.27 -15.95
C PRO A 653 0.10 23.60 -15.50
N PHE A 654 0.51 23.74 -14.24
CA PHE A 654 1.74 23.22 -13.68
C PHE A 654 1.49 21.92 -12.89
N CYS A 655 1.07 20.86 -13.60
CA CYS A 655 0.81 19.54 -13.02
C CYS A 655 1.70 18.45 -13.62
N ARG A 656 2.04 17.46 -12.79
CA ARG A 656 2.60 16.20 -13.29
C ARG A 656 1.48 15.39 -13.96
N ILE A 657 1.86 14.45 -14.82
CA ILE A 657 0.92 13.45 -15.34
C ILE A 657 0.33 12.69 -14.14
N ASN A 658 -1.00 12.54 -14.12
CA ASN A 658 -1.81 11.93 -13.04
C ASN A 658 -1.99 12.76 -11.74
N SER A 659 -1.53 14.01 -11.71
CA SER A 659 -1.89 14.95 -10.63
C SER A 659 -3.21 15.66 -10.92
N ASP A 660 -3.83 16.22 -9.88
CA ASP A 660 -5.00 17.07 -9.98
C ASP A 660 -4.75 18.37 -9.23
N CYS A 661 -4.04 19.29 -9.89
CA CYS A 661 -3.61 20.53 -9.25
C CYS A 661 -4.43 21.75 -9.63
N TRP A 662 -4.55 22.63 -8.65
CA TRP A 662 -5.34 23.84 -8.66
C TRP A 662 -4.49 25.02 -8.22
N ASP A 663 -4.57 26.10 -8.97
CA ASP A 663 -3.96 27.38 -8.67
C ASP A 663 -4.96 28.22 -7.86
N VAL A 664 -4.56 28.62 -6.66
CA VAL A 664 -5.37 29.44 -5.74
C VAL A 664 -4.69 30.79 -5.53
N LYS A 665 -5.37 31.85 -5.98
CA LYS A 665 -4.88 33.24 -5.93
C LYS A 665 -5.63 34.02 -4.87
N LEU A 666 -4.93 34.48 -3.85
CA LEU A 666 -5.42 35.44 -2.86
C LEU A 666 -4.99 36.85 -3.29
N LYS A 667 -5.96 37.71 -3.62
CA LYS A 667 -5.70 39.09 -4.02
C LYS A 667 -5.96 40.02 -2.85
N PHE A 668 -5.01 40.89 -2.55
CA PHE A 668 -5.09 41.90 -1.51
C PHE A 668 -5.13 43.29 -2.13
N PHE A 669 -5.93 44.17 -1.55
CA PHE A 669 -6.07 45.57 -1.96
C PHE A 669 -5.96 46.51 -0.76
N ASP A 670 -5.66 47.76 -1.02
CA ASP A 670 -5.63 48.82 -0.01
C ASP A 670 -6.96 49.60 -0.07
N PRO A 671 -7.81 49.50 0.98
CA PRO A 671 -9.12 50.16 0.97
C PRO A 671 -9.02 51.69 1.12
N GLU A 672 -7.94 52.20 1.72
CA GLU A 672 -7.74 53.64 1.94
C GLU A 672 -7.03 54.31 0.75
N ASN A 673 -6.26 53.54 -0.02
CA ASN A 673 -5.59 54.01 -1.22
C ASN A 673 -5.96 53.21 -2.47
N GLY A 674 -7.08 53.59 -3.09
CA GLY A 674 -7.59 52.96 -4.30
C GLY A 674 -6.71 53.06 -5.56
N SER A 675 -5.57 53.77 -5.51
CA SER A 675 -4.58 53.84 -6.59
C SER A 675 -3.42 52.85 -6.45
N ARG A 676 -3.30 52.21 -5.28
CA ARG A 676 -2.26 51.23 -4.98
C ARG A 676 -2.50 49.92 -5.73
N ALA A 677 -1.43 49.33 -6.25
CA ALA A 677 -1.48 48.04 -6.95
C ALA A 677 -1.95 46.94 -5.99
N LYS A 678 -2.75 45.99 -6.50
CA LYS A 678 -3.16 44.82 -5.73
C LYS A 678 -1.97 43.87 -5.58
N LYS A 679 -1.85 43.23 -4.42
CA LYS A 679 -0.85 42.19 -4.17
C LYS A 679 -1.50 40.81 -4.35
N VAL A 680 -0.90 39.94 -5.15
CA VAL A 680 -1.41 38.58 -5.39
C VAL A 680 -0.47 37.59 -4.75
N PHE A 681 -1.03 36.61 -4.04
CA PHE A 681 -0.36 35.41 -3.56
C PHE A 681 -0.95 34.19 -4.26
N LEU A 682 -0.11 33.35 -4.85
CA LEU A 682 -0.52 32.14 -5.57
C LEU A 682 0.04 30.89 -4.89
N PHE A 683 -0.85 29.95 -4.64
CA PHE A 683 -0.57 28.57 -4.24
C PHE A 683 -0.91 27.64 -5.40
N THR A 684 -0.10 26.63 -5.64
CA THR A 684 -0.48 25.50 -6.49
C THR A 684 -0.67 24.30 -5.56
N ILE A 685 -1.84 23.69 -5.59
CA ILE A 685 -2.24 22.63 -4.66
C ILE A 685 -2.60 21.39 -5.48
N ASP A 686 -1.95 20.26 -5.22
CA ASP A 686 -2.32 18.96 -5.79
C ASP A 686 -3.28 18.23 -4.84
N VAL A 687 -4.48 17.92 -5.34
CA VAL A 687 -5.54 17.21 -4.59
C VAL A 687 -5.78 15.80 -5.13
N SER A 688 -4.82 15.24 -5.88
CA SER A 688 -4.92 13.87 -6.40
C SER A 688 -4.88 12.79 -5.32
N ASP A 689 -4.32 13.11 -4.15
CA ASP A 689 -4.23 12.22 -2.99
C ASP A 689 -5.15 12.69 -1.84
N ARG A 690 -5.42 11.81 -0.87
CA ARG A 690 -6.24 12.05 0.32
C ARG A 690 -5.74 13.23 1.15
N ILE A 691 -4.42 13.37 1.24
CA ILE A 691 -3.77 14.50 1.90
C ILE A 691 -3.26 15.40 0.78
N PRO A 692 -3.93 16.54 0.51
CA PRO A 692 -3.45 17.45 -0.53
C PRO A 692 -2.06 17.99 -0.19
N VAL A 693 -1.33 18.42 -1.22
CA VAL A 693 0.04 18.95 -1.06
C VAL A 693 0.23 20.24 -1.83
N THR A 694 1.03 21.15 -1.27
CA THR A 694 1.43 22.39 -1.93
C THR A 694 2.62 22.16 -2.84
N LEU A 695 2.52 22.57 -4.10
CA LEU A 695 3.58 22.44 -5.10
C LEU A 695 4.44 23.71 -5.14
N GLY A 696 5.65 23.61 -4.57
CA GLY A 696 6.62 24.71 -4.55
C GLY A 696 6.33 25.76 -3.47
N GLN A 697 7.01 26.91 -3.58
CA GLN A 697 6.83 28.02 -2.64
C GLN A 697 5.72 28.98 -3.08
N VAL A 698 5.15 29.70 -2.11
CA VAL A 698 4.16 30.75 -2.35
C VAL A 698 4.74 31.81 -3.28
N ARG A 699 4.09 32.03 -4.43
CA ARG A 699 4.52 33.05 -5.38
C ARG A 699 3.77 34.34 -5.08
N SER A 700 4.45 35.48 -5.09
CA SER A 700 3.79 36.77 -4.91
C SER A 700 4.23 37.82 -5.93
N TRP A 701 3.30 38.62 -6.42
CA TRP A 701 3.56 39.73 -7.33
C TRP A 701 2.49 40.82 -7.18
N SER A 702 2.73 41.98 -7.78
CA SER A 702 1.76 43.08 -7.80
C SER A 702 1.09 43.15 -9.16
N VAL A 703 -0.23 43.37 -9.19
CA VAL A 703 -1.00 43.58 -10.42
C VAL A 703 -1.61 44.98 -10.41
N ARG A 704 -1.65 45.60 -11.59
CA ARG A 704 -2.39 46.84 -11.78
C ARG A 704 -3.87 46.58 -11.54
N LYS A 705 -4.56 47.62 -11.09
CA LYS A 705 -5.97 47.58 -10.72
C LYS A 705 -6.85 47.07 -11.85
#